data_AF-A0A5S9RAS8-F1
#
_entry.id   AF-A0A5S9RAS8-F1
#
_cell.length_a   1.000
_cell.length_b   1.000
_cell.length_c   1.000
_cell.angle_alpha   90.00
_cell.angle_beta   90.00
_cell.angle_gamma   90.00
#
_symmetry.space_group_name_H-M   'P 1'
#
loop_
_entity.id
_entity.type
_entity.pdbx_description
1 polymer ?
#
loop_
_entity_poly.entity_id
_entity_poly.type
_entity_poly.pdbx_seq_one_letter_code
_entity_poly.pdbx_strand_id
1 'polypeptide(L)'
;MTATLDVPEQNPDLVLDQSADDYWNHYQLTFALYSVSDRAIPSAFDGLKPGQRRLLYQMHDSRLLPGNKPQKSSKVCSAVTGNLHPHGGASMYGAAALMAAEFQRVKVIDGQGAFPRIQGDIPAADRYTEMRLSPPGAALTAELNDHAVPMVSTFDGEWIEPTVLPAQWPVLLCNGAVGIAEGWATKVPAHNPREVMAACRALLKTPNMTDDRLLKLIPGPDWGCGATVVGTAGLREYITTGRGAFTVRGTVSVDGKNVVVTELPPGVASNTVQERIRALVESGELSGVADLSDLTDRRNGLRIVVTAKRGHSAETIRDQLLALTPLESTFAASLVALDEDRVPRWWSVRELIAAFLHLRDSVVLRRSEYRLEKVTARRHLVAGLMTIHLDIDAAVAVIRNSDTVDEARQGLQNRFSIDTEQADYVLALQLRRLTKLDVIELQAEAEKLDAEFLELTELVSNPDARRTVIDKELVETAKLFKGPEFDRRTVLDFDATPITSKSDEDGPRERKVNAAWRLDDRGVLSDSRGELLTSGLGWAVWTDGRVKFTNGAGLPYKIRDVPVAPDITGLLQSGVLAPGSHLALVTRRGKVLRIDPSAVNPQGAAGNGVAGVKLAAGDPEDTVIAALPLTCDNGEAILSISEKGWKVTEVADIPVKGRGGAGVGFHPFARGETALVSATVSATGFVRGKRTVRAEKRAKASVKGSGGDVTPAE
;
A
#
# COMPACT_ATOMS: atom_id res chain seq x y z
N MET A 1 18.91 48.32 16.27
CA MET A 1 17.53 48.20 16.79
C MET A 1 16.94 46.93 16.24
N THR A 2 17.03 45.84 17.01
CA THR A 2 16.38 44.56 16.71
C THR A 2 14.91 44.68 17.10
N ALA A 3 14.03 44.73 16.12
CA ALA A 3 12.60 44.61 16.36
C ALA A 3 12.33 43.20 16.88
N THR A 4 11.97 43.10 18.15
CA THR A 4 11.38 41.91 18.75
C THR A 4 10.04 41.67 18.05
N LEU A 5 9.90 40.49 17.43
CA LEU A 5 8.61 40.00 16.97
C LEU A 5 7.75 39.77 18.22
N ASP A 6 6.74 40.61 18.42
CA ASP A 6 5.66 40.35 19.37
C ASP A 6 4.96 39.05 18.92
N VAL A 7 5.23 37.96 19.65
CA VAL A 7 4.44 36.75 19.56
C VAL A 7 3.10 37.07 20.23
N PRO A 8 1.96 36.99 19.52
CA PRO A 8 0.67 37.23 20.15
C PRO A 8 0.50 36.31 21.37
N GLU A 9 0.02 36.85 22.49
CA GLU A 9 -0.40 36.07 23.65
C GLU A 9 -1.31 34.92 23.18
N GLN A 10 -0.85 33.69 23.40
CA GLN A 10 -1.65 32.50 23.09
C GLN A 10 -2.91 32.57 23.96
N ASN A 11 -4.07 32.67 23.32
CA ASN A 11 -5.35 32.63 24.01
C ASN A 11 -5.41 31.36 24.88
N PRO A 12 -5.46 31.45 26.22
CA PRO A 12 -5.45 30.29 27.10
C PRO A 12 -6.65 29.36 26.87
N ASP A 13 -7.75 29.87 26.30
CA ASP A 13 -8.93 29.07 25.89
C ASP A 13 -8.66 28.18 24.66
N LEU A 14 -7.52 28.36 23.96
CA LEU A 14 -7.06 27.52 22.85
C LEU A 14 -5.98 26.50 23.26
N VAL A 15 -5.56 26.49 24.53
CA VAL A 15 -4.59 25.52 25.05
C VAL A 15 -5.34 24.27 25.48
N LEU A 16 -5.32 23.25 24.63
CA LEU A 16 -5.84 21.93 24.96
C LEU A 16 -4.80 21.19 25.81
N ASP A 17 -5.10 21.00 27.10
CA ASP A 17 -4.32 20.13 27.99
C ASP A 17 -4.54 18.67 27.58
N GLN A 18 -3.65 18.17 26.72
CA GLN A 18 -3.71 16.82 26.14
C GLN A 18 -2.36 16.13 26.34
N SER A 19 -2.36 14.87 26.75
CA SER A 19 -1.13 14.08 26.83
C SER A 19 -0.52 13.89 25.43
N ALA A 20 0.82 13.79 25.36
CA ALA A 20 1.49 13.51 24.10
C ALA A 20 1.03 12.18 23.47
N ASP A 21 0.71 11.19 24.30
CA ASP A 21 0.17 9.90 23.86
C ASP A 21 -1.22 10.06 23.23
N ASP A 22 -2.13 10.81 23.86
CA ASP A 22 -3.47 11.04 23.31
C ASP A 22 -3.42 11.87 22.02
N TYR A 23 -2.55 12.88 21.98
CA TYR A 23 -2.29 13.65 20.77
C TYR A 23 -1.80 12.71 19.66
N TRP A 24 -0.72 11.97 19.91
CA TRP A 24 -0.13 11.09 18.90
C TRP A 24 -1.12 10.02 18.43
N ASN A 25 -1.82 9.36 19.35
CA ASN A 25 -2.79 8.33 19.02
C ASN A 25 -3.97 8.89 18.20
N HIS A 26 -4.50 10.07 18.54
CA HIS A 26 -5.59 10.67 17.79
C HIS A 26 -5.18 11.06 16.37
N TYR A 27 -4.08 11.81 16.23
CA TYR A 27 -3.65 12.32 14.92
C TYR A 27 -3.07 11.21 14.03
N GLN A 28 -2.28 10.28 14.58
CA GLN A 28 -1.77 9.15 13.80
C GLN A 28 -2.87 8.20 13.36
N LEU A 29 -3.84 7.89 14.23
CA LEU A 29 -4.95 7.04 13.84
C LEU A 29 -5.79 7.71 12.74
N THR A 30 -6.07 9.00 12.88
CA THR A 30 -6.82 9.76 11.87
C THR A 30 -6.09 9.76 10.52
N PHE A 31 -4.78 9.99 10.52
CA PHE A 31 -3.96 9.94 9.31
C PHE A 31 -3.91 8.53 8.70
N ALA A 32 -3.73 7.49 9.52
CA ALA A 32 -3.69 6.11 9.07
C ALA A 32 -5.02 5.67 8.43
N LEU A 33 -6.14 5.99 9.08
CA LEU A 33 -7.49 5.74 8.54
C LEU A 33 -7.70 6.47 7.21
N TYR A 34 -7.31 7.75 7.14
CA TYR A 34 -7.40 8.53 5.91
C TYR A 34 -6.55 7.93 4.77
N SER A 35 -5.30 7.54 5.07
CA SER A 35 -4.36 6.94 4.11
C SER A 35 -4.89 5.63 3.53
N VAL A 36 -5.50 4.79 4.37
CA VAL A 36 -6.13 3.53 3.99
C VAL A 36 -7.41 3.75 3.20
N SER A 37 -8.40 4.44 3.80
CA SER A 37 -9.79 4.44 3.33
C SER A 37 -10.11 5.54 2.32
N ASP A 38 -9.30 6.61 2.23
CA ASP A 38 -9.56 7.72 1.31
C ASP A 38 -8.40 8.01 0.31
N ARG A 39 -7.36 7.16 0.27
CA ARG A 39 -6.22 7.37 -0.64
C ARG A 39 -5.69 6.12 -1.32
N ALA A 40 -5.12 5.18 -0.59
CA ALA A 40 -4.20 4.20 -1.16
C ALA A 40 -4.86 2.89 -1.62
N ILE A 41 -5.95 2.47 -0.98
CA ILE A 41 -6.63 1.19 -1.25
C ILE A 41 -7.88 1.41 -2.12
N PRO A 42 -8.10 0.62 -3.18
CA PRO A 42 -9.28 0.73 -4.04
C PRO A 42 -10.53 0.12 -3.37
N SER A 43 -11.71 0.53 -3.84
CA SER A 43 -12.97 -0.13 -3.48
C SER A 43 -13.07 -1.53 -4.11
N ALA A 44 -13.68 -2.50 -3.40
CA ALA A 44 -13.98 -3.82 -3.96
C ALA A 44 -15.09 -3.79 -5.03
N PHE A 45 -15.89 -2.71 -5.07
CA PHE A 45 -17.08 -2.61 -5.91
C PHE A 45 -16.77 -2.02 -7.30
N ASP A 46 -16.33 -0.76 -7.36
CA ASP A 46 -15.94 -0.13 -8.63
C ASP A 46 -14.47 -0.34 -9.00
N GLY A 47 -13.65 -0.83 -8.07
CA GLY A 47 -12.24 -1.09 -8.28
C GLY A 47 -11.35 0.16 -8.32
N LEU A 48 -11.86 1.33 -7.91
CA LEU A 48 -11.17 2.61 -8.03
C LEU A 48 -10.74 3.16 -6.67
N LYS A 49 -9.62 3.87 -6.68
CA LYS A 49 -9.22 4.76 -5.58
C LYS A 49 -10.01 6.08 -5.65
N PRO A 50 -10.18 6.82 -4.54
CA PRO A 50 -10.95 8.06 -4.54
C PRO A 50 -10.50 9.11 -5.56
N GLY A 51 -9.18 9.32 -5.71
CA GLY A 51 -8.65 10.24 -6.73
C GLY A 51 -8.98 9.82 -8.18
N GLN A 52 -8.98 8.51 -8.47
CA GLN A 52 -9.36 8.00 -9.78
C GLN A 52 -10.87 8.19 -10.02
N ARG A 53 -11.70 7.88 -9.02
CA ARG A 53 -13.16 8.07 -9.06
C ARG A 53 -13.53 9.52 -9.34
N ARG A 54 -12.96 10.46 -8.57
CA ARG A 54 -13.17 11.91 -8.73
C ARG A 54 -12.76 12.40 -10.11
N LEU A 55 -11.63 11.92 -10.63
CA LEU A 55 -11.18 12.25 -11.98
C LEU A 55 -12.18 11.78 -13.05
N LEU A 56 -12.63 10.52 -13.01
CA LEU A 56 -13.60 10.01 -13.99
C LEU A 56 -14.97 10.69 -13.87
N TYR A 57 -15.42 10.98 -12.66
CA TYR A 57 -16.64 11.74 -12.40
C TYR A 57 -16.57 13.15 -13.00
N GLN A 58 -15.49 13.90 -12.74
CA GLN A 58 -15.28 15.23 -13.32
C GLN A 58 -15.21 15.19 -14.85
N MET A 59 -14.58 14.15 -15.43
CA MET A 59 -14.53 13.96 -16.89
C MET A 59 -15.92 13.71 -17.47
N HIS A 60 -16.77 12.93 -16.79
CA HIS A 60 -18.15 12.72 -17.18
C HIS A 60 -18.97 14.02 -17.12
N ASP A 61 -18.89 14.75 -16.00
CA ASP A 61 -19.57 16.04 -15.81
C ASP A 61 -19.16 17.08 -16.87
N SER A 62 -17.87 17.13 -17.20
CA SER A 62 -17.32 17.95 -18.29
C SER A 62 -17.62 17.41 -19.71
N ARG A 63 -18.45 16.37 -19.83
CA ARG A 63 -18.85 15.72 -21.09
C ARG A 63 -17.68 15.27 -21.96
N LEU A 64 -16.59 14.79 -21.35
CA LEU A 64 -15.42 14.27 -22.06
C LEU A 64 -15.62 12.81 -22.48
N LEU A 65 -16.73 12.55 -23.15
CA LEU A 65 -17.13 11.23 -23.62
C LEU A 65 -16.42 10.85 -24.93
N PRO A 66 -16.39 9.56 -25.30
CA PRO A 66 -15.92 9.09 -26.60
C PRO A 66 -16.58 9.86 -27.75
N GLY A 67 -15.81 10.23 -28.76
CA GLY A 67 -16.28 11.03 -29.90
C GLY A 67 -16.23 12.55 -29.66
N ASN A 68 -16.31 13.02 -28.42
CA ASN A 68 -16.17 14.44 -28.11
C ASN A 68 -14.70 14.90 -28.21
N LYS A 69 -14.50 16.20 -28.43
CA LYS A 69 -13.17 16.81 -28.48
C LYS A 69 -12.48 16.65 -27.11
N PRO A 70 -11.25 16.11 -27.05
CA PRO A 70 -10.52 16.01 -25.79
C PRO A 70 -10.18 17.41 -25.25
N GLN A 71 -9.90 17.50 -23.96
CA GLN A 71 -9.52 18.74 -23.29
C GLN A 71 -8.10 18.66 -22.74
N LYS A 72 -7.44 19.83 -22.60
CA LYS A 72 -6.12 19.95 -22.00
C LYS A 72 -6.08 19.25 -20.64
N SER A 73 -5.11 18.37 -20.45
CA SER A 73 -5.00 17.60 -19.21
C SER A 73 -4.90 18.51 -17.99
N SER A 74 -4.17 19.63 -18.11
CA SER A 74 -4.07 20.65 -17.06
C SER A 74 -5.44 21.19 -16.64
N LYS A 75 -6.30 21.55 -17.60
CA LYS A 75 -7.66 22.06 -17.32
C LYS A 75 -8.49 21.04 -16.55
N VAL A 76 -8.47 19.77 -16.98
CA VAL A 76 -9.26 18.72 -16.33
C VAL A 76 -8.71 18.44 -14.94
N CYS A 77 -7.39 18.33 -14.77
CA CYS A 77 -6.78 18.11 -13.45
C CYS A 77 -7.07 19.28 -12.50
N SER A 78 -6.99 20.52 -12.97
CA SER A 78 -7.33 21.71 -12.17
C SER A 78 -8.80 21.72 -11.73
N ALA A 79 -9.73 21.29 -12.59
CA ALA A 79 -11.14 21.17 -12.22
C ALA A 79 -11.35 20.11 -11.14
N VAL A 80 -10.71 18.94 -11.27
CA VAL A 80 -10.76 17.90 -10.23
C VAL A 80 -10.24 18.43 -8.90
N THR A 81 -9.10 19.13 -8.90
CA THR A 81 -8.52 19.63 -7.66
C THR A 81 -9.29 20.80 -7.06
N GLY A 82 -9.91 21.62 -7.90
CA GLY A 82 -10.72 22.75 -7.46
C GLY A 82 -12.07 22.33 -6.89
N ASN A 83 -12.69 21.28 -7.43
CA ASN A 83 -14.06 20.92 -7.10
C ASN A 83 -14.18 19.70 -6.16
N LEU A 84 -13.26 18.72 -6.27
CA LEU A 84 -13.48 17.37 -5.69
C LEU A 84 -12.31 16.85 -4.86
N HIS A 85 -11.08 17.15 -5.24
CA HIS A 85 -9.89 16.47 -4.70
C HIS A 85 -8.89 17.47 -4.09
N PRO A 86 -8.80 17.60 -2.76
CA PRO A 86 -8.01 18.64 -2.09
C PRO A 86 -6.49 18.35 -2.06
N HIS A 87 -5.93 17.83 -3.15
CA HIS A 87 -4.49 17.55 -3.31
C HIS A 87 -3.96 18.17 -4.60
N GLY A 88 -2.64 18.30 -4.71
CA GLY A 88 -2.01 18.97 -5.84
C GLY A 88 -2.27 18.32 -7.20
N GLY A 89 -2.41 19.13 -8.25
CA GLY A 89 -2.71 18.68 -9.61
C GLY A 89 -1.73 17.68 -10.21
N ALA A 90 -0.46 17.68 -9.76
CA ALA A 90 0.53 16.69 -10.19
C ALA A 90 0.12 15.24 -9.84
N SER A 91 -0.52 15.04 -8.68
CA SER A 91 -1.00 13.71 -8.28
C SER A 91 -2.14 13.23 -9.18
N MET A 92 -3.07 14.13 -9.53
CA MET A 92 -4.18 13.84 -10.44
C MET A 92 -3.69 13.57 -11.85
N TYR A 93 -2.73 14.35 -12.34
CA TYR A 93 -2.15 14.12 -13.66
C TYR A 93 -1.36 12.80 -13.71
N GLY A 94 -0.63 12.45 -12.65
CA GLY A 94 0.03 11.14 -12.53
C GLY A 94 -0.96 9.98 -12.62
N ALA A 95 -2.10 10.07 -11.90
CA ALA A 95 -3.17 9.07 -11.98
C ALA A 95 -3.80 9.00 -13.38
N ALA A 96 -4.08 10.16 -14.00
CA ALA A 96 -4.62 10.24 -15.35
C ALA A 96 -3.66 9.62 -16.39
N ALA A 97 -2.37 9.92 -16.27
CA ALA A 97 -1.34 9.42 -17.18
C ALA A 97 -1.21 7.91 -17.11
N LEU A 98 -1.28 7.32 -15.91
CA LEU A 98 -1.31 5.87 -15.75
C LEU A 98 -2.58 5.24 -16.34
N MET A 99 -3.75 5.88 -16.21
CA MET A 99 -5.00 5.39 -16.80
C MET A 99 -5.07 5.54 -18.33
N ALA A 100 -4.20 6.37 -18.91
CA ALA A 100 -4.04 6.56 -20.35
C ALA A 100 -2.89 5.73 -20.96
N ALA A 101 -2.04 5.13 -20.13
CA ALA A 101 -0.80 4.47 -20.56
C ALA A 101 -1.05 3.27 -21.49
N GLU A 102 -0.14 3.02 -22.44
CA GLU A 102 -0.28 1.93 -23.43
C GLU A 102 -0.17 0.54 -22.81
N PHE A 103 0.56 0.41 -21.70
CA PHE A 103 0.71 -0.84 -20.97
C PHE A 103 -0.43 -1.13 -19.98
N GLN A 104 -1.45 -0.27 -19.88
CA GLN A 104 -2.68 -0.61 -19.16
C GLN A 104 -3.41 -1.74 -19.87
N ARG A 105 -3.98 -2.65 -19.09
CA ARG A 105 -4.70 -3.80 -19.67
C ARG A 105 -5.99 -3.36 -20.36
N VAL A 106 -6.72 -2.43 -19.76
CA VAL A 106 -7.86 -1.71 -20.32
C VAL A 106 -7.59 -0.21 -20.12
N LYS A 107 -7.34 0.51 -21.22
CA LYS A 107 -7.26 1.97 -21.17
C LYS A 107 -8.59 2.54 -20.75
N VAL A 108 -8.58 3.36 -19.71
CA VAL A 108 -9.77 4.08 -19.22
C VAL A 108 -9.83 5.47 -19.83
N ILE A 109 -8.66 6.08 -20.06
CA ILE A 109 -8.53 7.41 -20.67
C ILE A 109 -7.93 7.28 -22.07
N ASP A 110 -8.54 7.97 -23.04
CA ASP A 110 -7.98 8.21 -24.36
C ASP A 110 -7.15 9.51 -24.31
N GLY A 111 -5.83 9.35 -24.33
CA GLY A 111 -4.87 10.45 -24.19
C GLY A 111 -4.23 10.82 -25.52
N GLN A 112 -4.18 12.13 -25.81
CA GLN A 112 -3.46 12.70 -26.95
C GLN A 112 -2.21 13.45 -26.47
N GLY A 113 -1.09 13.23 -27.16
CA GLY A 113 0.22 13.71 -26.75
C GLY A 113 1.13 12.56 -26.29
N ALA A 114 2.19 12.89 -25.56
CA ALA A 114 3.16 11.90 -25.07
C ALA A 114 2.76 11.39 -23.68
N PHE A 115 1.84 10.42 -23.66
CA PHE A 115 1.53 9.60 -22.49
C PHE A 115 2.47 8.39 -22.38
N PRO A 116 2.59 7.75 -21.20
CA PRO A 116 3.49 6.63 -20.98
C PRO A 116 3.18 5.45 -21.92
N ARG A 117 4.19 4.91 -22.60
CA ARG A 117 4.03 3.77 -23.51
C ARG A 117 4.60 2.49 -22.94
N ILE A 118 5.77 2.58 -22.33
CA ILE A 118 6.40 1.51 -21.58
C ILE A 118 6.47 1.87 -20.10
N GLN A 119 6.64 0.85 -19.27
CA GLN A 119 6.71 1.01 -17.82
C GLN A 119 7.93 1.86 -17.44
N GLY A 120 7.71 2.90 -16.63
CA GLY A 120 8.75 3.86 -16.24
C GLY A 120 8.83 5.13 -17.12
N ASP A 121 8.11 5.18 -18.25
CA ASP A 121 8.01 6.41 -19.04
C ASP A 121 7.40 7.55 -18.22
N ILE A 122 8.03 8.73 -18.30
CA ILE A 122 7.50 9.96 -17.70
C ILE A 122 6.59 10.63 -18.75
N PRO A 123 5.33 10.95 -18.42
CA PRO A 123 4.47 11.67 -19.34
C PRO A 123 5.01 13.08 -19.62
N ALA A 124 4.75 13.61 -20.82
CA ALA A 124 4.95 15.04 -21.06
C ALA A 124 4.11 15.87 -20.08
N ALA A 125 4.50 17.12 -19.82
CA ALA A 125 3.74 18.00 -18.93
C ALA A 125 2.27 18.14 -19.38
N ASP A 126 1.36 18.21 -18.41
CA ASP A 126 -0.10 18.29 -18.57
C ASP A 126 -0.60 19.42 -19.50
N ARG A 127 0.19 20.50 -19.65
CA ARG A 127 -0.05 21.58 -20.59
C ARG A 127 0.07 21.19 -22.07
N TYR A 128 0.77 20.09 -22.38
CA TYR A 128 0.99 19.60 -23.75
C TYR A 128 0.07 18.43 -24.12
N THR A 129 -0.51 17.75 -23.13
CA THR A 129 -1.38 16.60 -23.35
C THR A 129 -2.85 16.99 -23.29
N GLU A 130 -3.68 16.17 -23.91
CA GLU A 130 -5.13 16.28 -23.89
C GLU A 130 -5.74 14.92 -23.57
N MET A 131 -6.91 14.89 -22.93
CA MET A 131 -7.57 13.66 -22.56
C MET A 131 -9.09 13.71 -22.66
N ARG A 132 -9.67 12.53 -22.85
CA ARG A 132 -11.11 12.22 -22.73
C ARG A 132 -11.29 10.78 -22.27
N LEU A 133 -12.51 10.40 -21.91
CA LEU A 133 -12.83 9.02 -21.61
C LEU A 133 -12.74 8.16 -22.88
N SER A 134 -12.10 7.01 -22.75
CA SER A 134 -12.18 5.94 -23.75
C SER A 134 -13.55 5.25 -23.68
N PRO A 135 -13.95 4.41 -24.66
CA PRO A 135 -15.20 3.66 -24.57
C PRO A 135 -15.33 2.80 -23.30
N PRO A 136 -14.31 2.02 -22.87
CA PRO A 136 -14.35 1.35 -21.57
C PRO A 136 -14.44 2.30 -20.37
N GLY A 137 -13.78 3.46 -20.44
CA GLY A 137 -13.87 4.46 -19.37
C GLY A 137 -15.24 5.12 -19.25
N ALA A 138 -15.92 5.38 -20.36
CA ALA A 138 -17.29 5.90 -20.37
C ALA A 138 -18.30 4.91 -19.77
N ALA A 139 -18.06 3.61 -19.95
CA ALA A 139 -18.87 2.55 -19.32
C ALA A 139 -18.77 2.54 -17.78
N LEU A 140 -17.81 3.27 -17.18
CA LEU A 140 -17.73 3.41 -15.73
C LEU A 140 -18.64 4.53 -15.19
N THR A 141 -19.07 5.45 -16.05
CA THR A 141 -19.80 6.66 -15.64
C THR A 141 -21.17 6.80 -16.30
N ALA A 142 -21.51 5.91 -17.25
CA ALA A 142 -22.69 6.03 -18.11
C ALA A 142 -24.04 6.20 -17.37
N GLU A 143 -24.18 5.59 -16.18
CA GLU A 143 -25.44 5.56 -15.43
C GLU A 143 -25.50 6.59 -14.28
N LEU A 144 -24.55 7.53 -14.22
CA LEU A 144 -24.53 8.56 -13.17
C LEU A 144 -25.77 9.48 -13.24
N ASN A 145 -26.28 9.77 -14.44
CA ASN A 145 -27.45 10.62 -14.62
C ASN A 145 -28.78 9.90 -14.25
N ASP A 146 -28.75 8.58 -14.01
CA ASP A 146 -29.92 7.77 -13.68
C ASP A 146 -30.14 7.62 -12.16
N HIS A 147 -29.46 8.42 -11.32
CA HIS A 147 -29.48 8.29 -9.85
C HIS A 147 -29.09 6.89 -9.36
N ALA A 148 -28.23 6.20 -10.12
CA ALA A 148 -27.95 4.78 -9.90
C ALA A 148 -26.98 4.50 -8.75
N VAL A 149 -26.34 5.52 -8.17
CA VAL A 149 -25.38 5.40 -7.06
C VAL A 149 -25.59 6.50 -6.01
N PRO A 150 -25.23 6.26 -4.74
CA PRO A 150 -25.29 7.28 -3.71
C PRO A 150 -24.25 8.38 -3.94
N MET A 151 -24.71 9.63 -3.81
CA MET A 151 -23.91 10.85 -3.86
C MET A 151 -23.74 11.42 -2.45
N VAL A 152 -22.58 12.00 -2.16
CA VAL A 152 -22.28 12.69 -0.89
C VAL A 152 -21.71 14.07 -1.18
N SER A 153 -21.86 14.99 -0.23
CA SER A 153 -21.22 16.31 -0.32
C SER A 153 -19.68 16.19 -0.30
N THR A 154 -19.01 17.08 -1.01
CA THR A 154 -17.55 17.22 -0.95
C THR A 154 -17.08 17.75 0.41
N PHE A 155 -15.75 17.72 0.62
CA PHE A 155 -15.11 18.13 1.87
C PHE A 155 -15.42 19.58 2.30
N ASP A 156 -15.78 20.45 1.35
CA ASP A 156 -16.16 21.85 1.53
C ASP A 156 -17.67 22.10 1.43
N GLY A 157 -18.46 21.08 1.06
CA GLY A 157 -19.91 21.16 0.91
C GLY A 157 -20.41 21.88 -0.35
N GLU A 158 -19.52 22.36 -1.23
CA GLU A 158 -19.93 23.11 -2.43
C GLU A 158 -20.43 22.20 -3.56
N TRP A 159 -19.92 20.97 -3.62
CA TRP A 159 -20.20 20.01 -4.69
C TRP A 159 -20.72 18.68 -4.13
N ILE A 160 -21.18 17.82 -5.03
CA ILE A 160 -21.52 16.43 -4.72
C ILE A 160 -20.63 15.48 -5.51
N GLU A 161 -20.29 14.35 -4.91
CA GLU A 161 -19.49 13.30 -5.52
C GLU A 161 -20.08 11.90 -5.28
N PRO A 162 -19.88 10.96 -6.21
CA PRO A 162 -20.31 9.58 -6.03
C PRO A 162 -19.42 8.86 -5.02
N THR A 163 -20.04 8.10 -4.11
CA THR A 163 -19.32 7.20 -3.19
C THR A 163 -18.63 6.05 -3.93
N VAL A 164 -19.25 5.58 -5.01
CA VAL A 164 -18.83 4.51 -5.92
C VAL A 164 -19.32 4.86 -7.32
N LEU A 165 -18.59 4.51 -8.38
CA LEU A 165 -19.12 4.65 -9.74
C LEU A 165 -20.05 3.48 -10.10
N PRO A 166 -21.05 3.69 -10.99
CA PRO A 166 -21.87 2.60 -11.54
C PRO A 166 -21.06 1.79 -12.58
N ALA A 167 -19.94 1.22 -12.16
CA ALA A 167 -19.02 0.50 -13.02
C ALA A 167 -19.73 -0.66 -13.72
N GLN A 168 -19.58 -0.75 -15.05
CA GLN A 168 -20.18 -1.83 -15.85
C GLN A 168 -19.23 -3.03 -16.04
N TRP A 169 -17.96 -2.89 -15.65
CA TRP A 169 -16.96 -3.95 -15.67
C TRP A 169 -16.05 -3.86 -14.44
N PRO A 170 -15.50 -4.99 -13.95
CA PRO A 170 -14.74 -5.04 -12.69
C PRO A 170 -13.30 -4.51 -12.87
N VAL A 171 -13.12 -3.21 -12.66
CA VAL A 171 -11.86 -2.49 -12.93
C VAL A 171 -10.67 -3.09 -12.19
N LEU A 172 -10.84 -3.44 -10.90
CA LEU A 172 -9.75 -3.93 -10.07
C LEU A 172 -9.14 -5.24 -10.59
N LEU A 173 -9.96 -6.16 -11.10
CA LEU A 173 -9.47 -7.41 -11.67
C LEU A 173 -8.86 -7.20 -13.06
N CYS A 174 -9.52 -6.40 -13.90
CA CYS A 174 -9.06 -6.16 -15.27
C CYS A 174 -7.76 -5.34 -15.32
N ASN A 175 -7.63 -4.28 -14.53
CA ASN A 175 -6.46 -3.39 -14.56
C ASN A 175 -5.47 -3.60 -13.41
N GLY A 176 -5.85 -4.31 -12.35
CA GLY A 176 -5.05 -4.42 -11.15
C GLY A 176 -4.98 -3.10 -10.38
N ALA A 177 -4.21 -3.11 -9.29
CA ALA A 177 -3.95 -1.93 -8.47
C ALA A 177 -2.67 -2.12 -7.67
N VAL A 178 -1.95 -1.02 -7.43
CA VAL A 178 -0.85 -0.98 -6.47
C VAL A 178 -1.08 0.18 -5.52
N GLY A 179 -0.97 -0.05 -4.22
CA GLY A 179 -1.16 0.96 -3.20
C GLY A 179 -0.52 0.54 -1.88
N ILE A 180 0.13 1.50 -1.22
CA ILE A 180 0.75 1.32 0.09
C ILE A 180 0.10 2.34 1.02
N ALA A 181 -0.41 1.85 2.14
CA ALA A 181 -1.03 2.63 3.21
C ALA A 181 -0.35 2.28 4.54
N GLU A 182 -0.69 3.00 5.60
CA GLU A 182 -0.29 2.65 6.96
C GLU A 182 -0.87 1.28 7.37
N GLY A 183 0.01 0.30 7.57
CA GLY A 183 -0.36 -1.06 7.99
C GLY A 183 -0.95 -1.97 6.91
N TRP A 184 -1.27 -1.44 5.71
CA TRP A 184 -1.89 -2.20 4.63
C TRP A 184 -1.22 -1.92 3.28
N ALA A 185 -1.20 -2.94 2.41
CA ALA A 185 -0.77 -2.79 1.04
C ALA A 185 -1.62 -3.66 0.10
N THR A 186 -1.87 -3.12 -1.09
CA THR A 186 -2.55 -3.81 -2.18
C THR A 186 -1.63 -3.89 -3.40
N LYS A 187 -1.56 -5.07 -4.00
CA LYS A 187 -0.80 -5.37 -5.21
C LYS A 187 -1.58 -6.42 -6.00
N VAL A 188 -2.59 -5.96 -6.73
CA VAL A 188 -3.48 -6.78 -7.53
C VAL A 188 -2.93 -6.85 -8.96
N PRO A 189 -2.69 -8.06 -9.50
CA PRO A 189 -2.30 -8.21 -10.90
C PRO A 189 -3.50 -7.95 -11.84
N ALA A 190 -3.22 -7.50 -13.06
CA ALA A 190 -4.23 -7.32 -14.09
C ALA A 190 -4.65 -8.68 -14.69
N HIS A 191 -5.87 -8.76 -15.22
CA HIS A 191 -6.44 -9.97 -15.84
C HIS A 191 -7.09 -9.65 -17.19
N ASN A 192 -7.29 -10.69 -17.98
CA ASN A 192 -7.91 -10.55 -19.28
C ASN A 192 -9.39 -10.15 -19.08
N PRO A 193 -9.86 -9.02 -19.65
CA PRO A 193 -11.22 -8.56 -19.42
C PRO A 193 -12.27 -9.51 -20.00
N ARG A 194 -11.97 -10.28 -21.06
CA ARG A 194 -12.91 -11.26 -21.61
C ARG A 194 -13.12 -12.44 -20.67
N GLU A 195 -12.02 -12.93 -20.09
CA GLU A 195 -12.04 -14.00 -19.09
C GLU A 195 -12.78 -13.57 -17.83
N VAL A 196 -12.50 -12.35 -17.35
CA VAL A 196 -13.17 -11.80 -16.17
C VAL A 196 -14.67 -11.61 -16.43
N MET A 197 -15.07 -11.05 -17.58
CA MET A 197 -16.49 -10.91 -17.93
C MET A 197 -17.19 -12.28 -18.06
N ALA A 198 -16.50 -13.29 -18.61
CA ALA A 198 -17.02 -14.66 -18.66
C ALA A 198 -17.18 -15.26 -17.25
N ALA A 199 -16.25 -14.99 -16.33
CA ALA A 199 -16.33 -15.40 -14.94
C ALA A 199 -17.45 -14.68 -14.18
N CYS A 200 -17.66 -13.38 -14.41
CA CYS A 200 -18.81 -12.63 -13.90
C CYS A 200 -20.12 -13.29 -14.30
N ARG A 201 -20.30 -13.61 -15.59
CA ARG A 201 -21.52 -14.30 -16.09
C ARG A 201 -21.67 -15.73 -15.57
N ALA A 202 -20.56 -16.43 -15.34
CA ALA A 202 -20.59 -17.76 -14.75
C ALA A 202 -21.02 -17.73 -13.26
N LEU A 203 -20.52 -16.75 -12.48
CA LEU A 203 -20.83 -16.58 -11.05
C LEU A 203 -22.23 -15.99 -10.83
N LEU A 204 -22.55 -14.86 -11.48
CA LEU A 204 -23.61 -14.84 -12.49
C LEU A 204 -24.72 -15.86 -12.29
N LYS A 205 -24.64 -16.93 -13.08
CA LYS A 205 -25.56 -18.06 -13.15
C LYS A 205 -25.38 -19.10 -12.03
N THR A 206 -24.17 -19.26 -11.49
CA THR A 206 -23.83 -20.32 -10.53
C THR A 206 -22.91 -19.77 -9.43
N PRO A 207 -23.46 -19.15 -8.37
CA PRO A 207 -22.66 -18.48 -7.33
C PRO A 207 -21.70 -19.43 -6.60
N ASN A 208 -22.14 -20.67 -6.36
CA ASN A 208 -21.38 -21.72 -5.67
C ASN A 208 -20.54 -22.58 -6.62
N MET A 209 -20.16 -22.07 -7.78
CA MET A 209 -19.27 -22.76 -8.73
C MET A 209 -17.95 -23.17 -8.05
N THR A 210 -17.36 -24.31 -8.39
CA THR A 210 -16.08 -24.75 -7.79
C THR A 210 -14.90 -23.88 -8.19
N ASP A 211 -13.86 -23.82 -7.36
CA ASP A 211 -12.63 -23.07 -7.65
C ASP A 211 -11.92 -23.59 -8.91
N ASP A 212 -11.97 -24.89 -9.18
CA ASP A 212 -11.39 -25.47 -10.39
C ASP A 212 -12.06 -24.96 -11.67
N ARG A 213 -13.37 -24.71 -11.62
CA ARG A 213 -14.09 -24.11 -12.74
C ARG A 213 -13.78 -22.62 -12.86
N LEU A 214 -13.59 -21.91 -11.74
CA LEU A 214 -13.14 -20.52 -11.74
C LEU A 214 -11.74 -20.38 -12.36
N LEU A 215 -10.80 -21.26 -11.98
CA LEU A 215 -9.44 -21.30 -12.53
C LEU A 215 -9.41 -21.61 -14.03
N LYS A 216 -10.38 -22.38 -14.55
CA LYS A 216 -10.50 -22.57 -16.01
C LYS A 216 -10.98 -21.31 -16.73
N LEU A 217 -11.76 -20.45 -16.08
CA LEU A 217 -12.23 -19.20 -16.65
C LEU A 217 -11.19 -18.10 -16.53
N ILE A 218 -10.46 -18.05 -15.42
CA ILE A 218 -9.37 -17.11 -15.12
C ILE A 218 -8.12 -17.94 -14.79
N PRO A 219 -7.37 -18.41 -15.81
CA PRO A 219 -6.19 -19.25 -15.61
C PRO A 219 -5.02 -18.53 -14.94
N GLY A 220 -4.99 -17.20 -15.03
CA GLY A 220 -3.98 -16.39 -14.37
C GLY A 220 -3.96 -14.94 -14.85
N PRO A 221 -3.03 -14.13 -14.34
CA PRO A 221 -2.85 -12.74 -14.73
C PRO A 221 -2.67 -12.52 -16.23
N ASP A 222 -3.02 -11.32 -16.70
CA ASP A 222 -2.80 -10.83 -18.05
C ASP A 222 -2.56 -9.32 -17.99
N TRP A 223 -1.31 -8.89 -18.16
CA TRP A 223 -0.91 -7.49 -18.13
C TRP A 223 -0.85 -6.90 -19.54
N GLY A 224 -1.12 -5.60 -19.66
CA GLY A 224 -0.99 -4.89 -20.93
C GLY A 224 0.46 -4.86 -21.46
N CYS A 225 1.46 -5.03 -20.59
CA CYS A 225 2.88 -5.12 -20.94
C CYS A 225 3.36 -6.52 -21.38
N GLY A 226 2.49 -7.53 -21.43
CA GLY A 226 2.86 -8.90 -21.82
C GLY A 226 3.54 -9.67 -20.68
N ALA A 227 4.77 -10.12 -20.91
CA ALA A 227 5.57 -10.98 -20.05
C ALA A 227 5.06 -12.42 -19.95
N THR A 228 5.80 -13.25 -19.21
CA THR A 228 5.51 -14.66 -19.00
C THR A 228 5.39 -14.95 -17.52
N VAL A 229 4.28 -15.58 -17.10
CA VAL A 229 4.19 -16.22 -15.79
C VAL A 229 4.85 -17.59 -15.89
N VAL A 230 5.79 -17.87 -14.99
CA VAL A 230 6.63 -19.07 -15.01
C VAL A 230 6.15 -20.07 -13.96
N GLY A 231 5.73 -21.24 -14.41
CA GLY A 231 5.19 -22.31 -13.57
C GLY A 231 3.78 -22.00 -13.03
N THR A 232 3.33 -22.83 -12.10
CA THR A 232 1.98 -22.74 -11.48
C THR A 232 2.00 -22.29 -10.02
N ALA A 233 3.19 -22.10 -9.43
CA ALA A 233 3.36 -21.79 -8.01
C ALA A 233 2.61 -20.51 -7.64
N GLY A 234 1.87 -20.53 -6.53
CA GLY A 234 1.13 -19.38 -6.00
C GLY A 234 -0.10 -18.93 -6.80
N LEU A 235 -0.32 -19.39 -8.04
CA LEU A 235 -1.47 -18.96 -8.85
C LEU A 235 -2.80 -19.39 -8.25
N ARG A 236 -2.92 -20.67 -7.86
CA ARG A 236 -4.14 -21.18 -7.22
C ARG A 236 -4.43 -20.44 -5.93
N GLU A 237 -3.42 -20.31 -5.07
CA GLU A 237 -3.53 -19.61 -3.78
C GLU A 237 -4.00 -18.16 -3.97
N TYR A 238 -3.44 -17.46 -4.96
CA TYR A 238 -3.84 -16.11 -5.31
C TYR A 238 -5.33 -16.04 -5.69
N ILE A 239 -5.80 -16.90 -6.59
CA ILE A 239 -7.19 -16.90 -7.04
C ILE A 239 -8.15 -17.22 -5.87
N THR A 240 -7.82 -18.20 -5.02
CA THR A 240 -8.72 -18.69 -3.98
C THR A 240 -8.65 -17.92 -2.67
N THR A 241 -7.56 -17.21 -2.38
CA THR A 241 -7.35 -16.51 -1.09
C THR A 241 -7.07 -15.02 -1.22
N GLY A 242 -6.78 -14.54 -2.44
CA GLY A 242 -6.33 -13.17 -2.69
C GLY A 242 -4.82 -12.95 -2.48
N ARG A 243 -4.09 -13.96 -1.99
CA ARG A 243 -2.65 -13.85 -1.73
C ARG A 243 -1.91 -14.96 -2.46
N GLY A 244 -0.78 -14.63 -3.07
CA GLY A 244 0.07 -15.62 -3.71
C GLY A 244 1.33 -14.99 -4.29
N ALA A 245 2.38 -15.78 -4.42
CA ALA A 245 3.63 -15.36 -5.02
C ALA A 245 3.93 -16.22 -6.24
N PHE A 246 4.13 -15.59 -7.40
CA PHE A 246 4.45 -16.28 -8.65
C PHE A 246 5.57 -15.55 -9.38
N THR A 247 6.38 -16.31 -10.13
CA THR A 247 7.50 -15.78 -10.90
C THR A 247 7.00 -15.19 -12.21
N VAL A 248 7.46 -13.99 -12.55
CA VAL A 248 7.18 -13.31 -13.81
C VAL A 248 8.48 -12.96 -14.51
N ARG A 249 8.56 -13.32 -15.79
CA ARG A 249 9.73 -13.16 -16.67
C ARG A 249 9.39 -12.24 -17.83
N GLY A 250 10.26 -11.28 -18.14
CA GLY A 250 10.19 -10.48 -19.36
C GLY A 250 10.49 -11.33 -20.60
N THR A 251 10.09 -10.85 -21.77
CA THR A 251 10.33 -11.57 -23.02
C THR A 251 11.76 -11.30 -23.50
N VAL A 252 12.61 -12.33 -23.40
CA VAL A 252 14.03 -12.30 -23.75
C VAL A 252 14.34 -13.38 -24.79
N SER A 253 14.96 -12.98 -25.89
CA SER A 253 15.33 -13.87 -27.00
C SER A 253 16.82 -13.75 -27.34
N VAL A 254 17.38 -14.74 -28.03
CA VAL A 254 18.76 -14.71 -28.53
C VAL A 254 18.74 -14.63 -30.06
N ASP A 255 19.49 -13.70 -30.61
CA ASP A 255 19.66 -13.48 -32.05
C ASP A 255 21.17 -13.36 -32.37
N GLY A 256 21.75 -14.48 -32.80
CA GLY A 256 23.19 -14.60 -33.03
C GLY A 256 24.00 -14.33 -31.76
N LYS A 257 24.73 -13.21 -31.73
CA LYS A 257 25.52 -12.77 -30.57
C LYS A 257 24.74 -11.85 -29.61
N ASN A 258 23.48 -11.55 -29.90
CA ASN A 258 22.69 -10.57 -29.17
C ASN A 258 21.65 -11.25 -28.29
N VAL A 259 21.48 -10.74 -27.08
CA VAL A 259 20.30 -10.99 -26.25
C VAL A 259 19.36 -9.80 -26.40
N VAL A 260 18.12 -10.05 -26.81
CA VAL A 260 17.12 -9.01 -27.11
C VAL A 260 15.96 -9.11 -26.14
N VAL A 261 15.77 -8.06 -25.34
CA VAL A 261 14.64 -7.89 -24.42
C VAL A 261 13.56 -7.06 -25.09
N THR A 262 12.33 -7.59 -25.13
CA THR A 262 11.17 -6.95 -25.79
C THR A 262 10.01 -6.68 -24.85
N GLU A 263 9.96 -7.34 -23.69
CA GLU A 263 8.97 -7.07 -22.64
C GLU A 263 9.63 -7.15 -21.26
N LEU A 264 9.12 -6.40 -20.29
CA LEU A 264 9.59 -6.39 -18.90
C LEU A 264 8.51 -6.93 -17.98
N PRO A 265 8.88 -7.53 -16.83
CA PRO A 265 7.90 -7.86 -15.81
C PRO A 265 7.08 -6.63 -15.36
N PRO A 266 5.83 -6.83 -14.88
CA PRO A 266 4.97 -5.74 -14.45
C PRO A 266 5.56 -5.00 -13.23
N GLY A 267 5.57 -3.68 -13.29
CA GLY A 267 6.18 -2.78 -12.30
C GLY A 267 7.69 -2.55 -12.48
N VAL A 268 8.34 -3.14 -13.49
CA VAL A 268 9.78 -2.97 -13.75
C VAL A 268 9.99 -1.92 -14.84
N ALA A 269 10.78 -0.89 -14.53
CA ALA A 269 11.16 0.15 -15.47
C ALA A 269 12.40 -0.24 -16.29
N SER A 270 12.46 0.21 -17.55
CA SER A 270 13.56 -0.11 -18.48
C SER A 270 14.90 0.41 -17.98
N ASN A 271 14.94 1.62 -17.43
CA ASN A 271 16.14 2.23 -16.85
C ASN A 271 16.71 1.39 -15.70
N THR A 272 15.87 0.87 -14.81
CA THR A 272 16.29 0.02 -13.69
C THR A 272 17.01 -1.25 -14.17
N VAL A 273 16.51 -1.87 -15.24
CA VAL A 273 17.17 -3.04 -15.84
C VAL A 273 18.50 -2.64 -16.47
N GLN A 274 18.54 -1.56 -17.25
CA GLN A 274 19.77 -1.11 -17.90
C GLN A 274 20.86 -0.72 -16.89
N GLU A 275 20.50 0.03 -15.85
CA GLU A 275 21.41 0.41 -14.75
C GLU A 275 21.96 -0.83 -14.04
N ARG A 276 21.11 -1.82 -13.76
CA ARG A 276 21.54 -3.08 -13.15
C ARG A 276 22.51 -3.83 -14.06
N ILE A 277 22.25 -3.91 -15.37
CA ILE A 277 23.16 -4.55 -16.33
C ILE A 277 24.50 -3.82 -16.34
N ARG A 278 24.53 -2.48 -16.43
CA ARG A 278 25.77 -1.70 -16.39
C ARG A 278 26.59 -1.98 -15.13
N ALA A 279 25.94 -1.99 -13.96
CA ALA A 279 26.60 -2.29 -12.69
C ALA A 279 27.19 -3.71 -12.64
N LEU A 280 26.52 -4.71 -13.22
CA LEU A 280 27.02 -6.09 -13.30
C LEU A 280 28.21 -6.21 -14.25
N VAL A 281 28.23 -5.45 -15.35
CA VAL A 281 29.37 -5.38 -16.28
C VAL A 281 30.56 -4.69 -15.62
N GLU A 282 30.36 -3.54 -14.96
CA GLU A 282 31.41 -2.78 -14.27
C GLU A 282 32.05 -3.56 -13.12
N SER A 283 31.25 -4.33 -12.37
CA SER A 283 31.74 -5.18 -11.27
C SER A 283 32.42 -6.47 -11.73
N GLY A 284 32.32 -6.81 -13.02
CA GLY A 284 32.86 -8.05 -13.60
C GLY A 284 31.99 -9.29 -13.40
N GLU A 285 30.85 -9.19 -12.71
CA GLU A 285 29.90 -10.29 -12.53
C GLU A 285 29.24 -10.72 -13.86
N LEU A 286 29.16 -9.81 -14.83
CA LEU A 286 28.68 -10.06 -16.19
C LEU A 286 29.76 -9.71 -17.24
N SER A 287 30.93 -10.34 -17.11
CA SER A 287 32.13 -10.03 -17.94
C SER A 287 31.98 -10.33 -19.43
N GLY A 288 31.03 -11.18 -19.83
CA GLY A 288 30.79 -11.61 -21.21
C GLY A 288 30.09 -10.59 -22.11
N VAL A 289 29.66 -9.44 -21.58
CA VAL A 289 28.94 -8.40 -22.36
C VAL A 289 29.91 -7.43 -23.01
N ALA A 290 29.74 -7.21 -24.32
CA ALA A 290 30.51 -6.28 -25.13
C ALA A 290 29.85 -4.89 -25.22
N ASP A 291 28.52 -4.86 -25.34
CA ASP A 291 27.75 -3.63 -25.51
C ASP A 291 26.32 -3.78 -24.95
N LEU A 292 25.74 -2.66 -24.53
CA LEU A 292 24.34 -2.52 -24.13
C LEU A 292 23.73 -1.32 -24.86
N SER A 293 22.77 -1.58 -25.73
CA SER A 293 22.10 -0.58 -26.55
C SER A 293 20.59 -0.59 -26.31
N ASP A 294 19.99 0.57 -26.10
CA ASP A 294 18.53 0.75 -26.05
C ASP A 294 18.03 1.26 -27.41
N LEU A 295 17.34 0.39 -28.14
CA LEU A 295 16.74 0.64 -29.45
C LEU A 295 15.22 0.80 -29.34
N THR A 296 14.71 1.14 -28.16
CA THR A 296 13.29 1.37 -27.92
C THR A 296 12.78 2.54 -28.77
N ASP A 297 11.72 2.31 -29.53
CA ASP A 297 11.11 3.33 -30.37
C ASP A 297 9.58 3.20 -30.44
N ARG A 298 8.92 4.16 -31.09
CA ARG A 298 7.45 4.21 -31.18
C ARG A 298 6.86 3.13 -32.08
N ARG A 299 7.61 2.65 -33.07
CA ARG A 299 7.16 1.68 -34.08
C ARG A 299 7.37 0.24 -33.61
N ASN A 300 8.48 -0.03 -32.92
CA ASN A 300 8.94 -1.37 -32.55
C ASN A 300 8.79 -1.66 -31.05
N GLY A 301 8.41 -0.68 -30.23
CA GLY A 301 8.23 -0.86 -28.79
C GLY A 301 9.56 -0.95 -28.05
N LEU A 302 9.54 -1.58 -26.87
CA LEU A 302 10.74 -1.82 -26.07
C LEU A 302 11.71 -2.73 -26.82
N ARG A 303 12.97 -2.31 -26.91
CA ARG A 303 14.02 -3.15 -27.50
C ARG A 303 15.38 -2.86 -26.88
N ILE A 304 15.73 -3.60 -25.83
CA ILE A 304 17.06 -3.54 -25.22
C ILE A 304 17.92 -4.66 -25.81
N VAL A 305 19.09 -4.33 -26.32
CA VAL A 305 20.02 -5.26 -26.95
C VAL A 305 21.30 -5.35 -26.13
N VAL A 306 21.62 -6.55 -25.67
CA VAL A 306 22.87 -6.88 -24.98
C VAL A 306 23.73 -7.74 -25.89
N THR A 307 24.88 -7.22 -26.30
CA THR A 307 25.77 -7.90 -27.25
C THR A 307 26.83 -8.71 -26.51
N ALA A 308 26.99 -9.99 -26.84
CA ALA A 308 28.02 -10.86 -26.31
C ALA A 308 29.42 -10.51 -26.87
N LYS A 309 30.46 -10.63 -26.04
CA LYS A 309 31.86 -10.62 -26.46
C LYS A 309 32.19 -11.83 -27.31
N ARG A 310 33.19 -11.71 -28.17
CA ARG A 310 33.71 -12.84 -28.95
C ARG A 310 34.11 -13.98 -28.00
N GLY A 311 33.67 -15.20 -28.31
CA GLY A 311 33.93 -16.39 -27.50
C GLY A 311 33.00 -16.59 -26.30
N HIS A 312 32.01 -15.72 -26.08
CA HIS A 312 30.99 -15.89 -25.04
C HIS A 312 29.64 -16.26 -25.68
N SER A 313 28.89 -17.17 -25.04
CA SER A 313 27.55 -17.57 -25.49
C SER A 313 26.50 -16.53 -25.08
N ALA A 314 25.67 -16.13 -26.04
CA ALA A 314 24.55 -15.25 -25.79
C ALA A 314 23.46 -15.93 -24.95
N GLU A 315 23.30 -17.25 -25.06
CA GLU A 315 22.41 -18.05 -24.22
C GLU A 315 22.84 -18.01 -22.75
N THR A 316 24.14 -18.18 -22.46
CA THR A 316 24.66 -18.04 -21.10
C THR A 316 24.43 -16.64 -20.55
N ILE A 317 24.66 -15.59 -21.36
CA ILE A 317 24.40 -14.21 -20.95
C ILE A 317 22.92 -13.99 -20.68
N ARG A 318 22.02 -14.52 -21.52
CA ARG A 318 20.57 -14.46 -21.28
C ARG A 318 20.22 -15.07 -19.93
N ASP A 319 20.73 -16.26 -19.61
CA ASP A 319 20.42 -16.93 -18.35
C ASP A 319 20.98 -16.15 -17.14
N GLN A 320 22.18 -15.57 -17.27
CA GLN A 320 22.75 -14.66 -16.26
C GLN A 320 21.92 -13.38 -16.11
N LEU A 321 21.42 -12.80 -17.20
CA LEU A 321 20.55 -11.62 -17.17
C LEU A 321 19.24 -11.93 -16.43
N LEU A 322 18.61 -13.07 -16.72
CA LEU A 322 17.40 -13.51 -16.02
C LEU A 322 17.67 -13.75 -14.52
N ALA A 323 18.82 -14.32 -14.15
CA ALA A 323 19.17 -14.58 -12.76
C ALA A 323 19.59 -13.33 -11.96
N LEU A 324 20.29 -12.38 -12.57
CA LEU A 324 21.00 -11.29 -11.86
C LEU A 324 20.32 -9.93 -11.98
N THR A 325 19.27 -9.82 -12.80
CA THR A 325 18.53 -8.59 -13.04
C THR A 325 17.03 -8.77 -12.76
N PRO A 326 16.25 -7.68 -12.65
CA PRO A 326 14.79 -7.76 -12.50
C PRO A 326 14.04 -8.29 -13.74
N LEU A 327 14.72 -8.84 -14.75
CA LEU A 327 14.09 -9.44 -15.93
C LEU A 327 13.31 -10.72 -15.59
N GLU A 328 13.66 -11.40 -14.51
CA GLU A 328 12.82 -12.39 -13.86
C GLU A 328 12.69 -12.03 -12.38
N SER A 329 11.46 -11.97 -11.86
CA SER A 329 11.22 -11.60 -10.47
C SER A 329 9.93 -12.18 -9.93
N THR A 330 9.82 -12.26 -8.60
CA THR A 330 8.60 -12.70 -7.93
C THR A 330 7.59 -11.56 -7.83
N PHE A 331 6.38 -11.79 -8.34
CA PHE A 331 5.23 -10.94 -8.09
C PHE A 331 4.47 -11.47 -6.86
N ALA A 332 4.61 -10.78 -5.74
CA ALA A 332 3.82 -11.03 -4.54
C ALA A 332 2.45 -10.34 -4.66
N ALA A 333 1.45 -11.10 -5.12
CA ALA A 333 0.08 -10.64 -5.22
C ALA A 333 -0.57 -10.53 -3.84
N SER A 334 -1.22 -9.39 -3.58
CA SER A 334 -2.01 -9.13 -2.37
C SER A 334 -3.27 -8.38 -2.77
N LEU A 335 -4.37 -9.10 -2.77
CA LEU A 335 -5.67 -8.60 -3.17
C LEU A 335 -6.38 -8.02 -1.94
N VAL A 336 -6.08 -6.75 -1.68
CA VAL A 336 -6.69 -5.95 -0.61
C VAL A 336 -7.53 -4.85 -1.23
N ALA A 337 -8.77 -4.75 -0.80
CA ALA A 337 -9.73 -3.73 -1.22
C ALA A 337 -10.65 -3.35 -0.06
N LEU A 338 -11.24 -2.17 -0.16
CA LEU A 338 -12.20 -1.65 0.82
C LEU A 338 -13.58 -2.29 0.62
N ASP A 339 -14.21 -2.71 1.71
CA ASP A 339 -15.62 -3.12 1.74
C ASP A 339 -16.58 -1.92 1.78
N GLU A 340 -17.87 -2.18 2.05
CA GLU A 340 -18.93 -1.16 2.07
C GLU A 340 -18.73 -0.11 3.17
N ASP A 341 -18.17 -0.53 4.30
CA ASP A 341 -17.84 0.32 5.45
C ASP A 341 -16.46 1.00 5.30
N ARG A 342 -15.84 0.86 4.13
CA ARG A 342 -14.50 1.35 3.81
C ARG A 342 -13.39 0.75 4.69
N VAL A 343 -13.56 -0.49 5.14
CA VAL A 343 -12.55 -1.24 5.88
C VAL A 343 -11.73 -2.10 4.91
N PRO A 344 -10.39 -2.06 4.97
CA PRO A 344 -9.56 -2.92 4.13
C PRO A 344 -9.63 -4.38 4.61
N ARG A 345 -9.78 -5.31 3.67
CA ARG A 345 -9.59 -6.75 3.93
C ARG A 345 -9.01 -7.46 2.72
N TRP A 346 -8.58 -8.71 2.92
CA TRP A 346 -8.25 -9.59 1.82
C TRP A 346 -9.51 -10.15 1.17
N TRP A 347 -9.46 -10.29 -0.16
CA TRP A 347 -10.53 -10.87 -0.96
C TRP A 347 -9.98 -11.93 -1.89
N SER A 348 -10.66 -13.06 -2.01
CA SER A 348 -10.51 -13.96 -3.15
C SER A 348 -11.05 -13.33 -4.43
N VAL A 349 -10.65 -13.86 -5.60
CA VAL A 349 -11.18 -13.39 -6.90
C VAL A 349 -12.69 -13.60 -6.99
N ARG A 350 -13.20 -14.69 -6.41
CA ARG A 350 -14.64 -14.95 -6.31
C ARG A 350 -15.37 -13.84 -5.56
N GLU A 351 -14.89 -13.49 -4.38
CA GLU A 351 -15.54 -12.47 -3.55
C GLU A 351 -15.53 -11.10 -4.23
N LEU A 352 -14.46 -10.73 -4.94
CA LEU A 352 -14.45 -9.49 -5.73
C LEU A 352 -15.47 -9.50 -6.87
N ILE A 353 -15.58 -10.61 -7.60
CA ILE A 353 -16.62 -10.72 -8.63
C ILE A 353 -18.01 -10.61 -8.00
N ALA A 354 -18.22 -11.24 -6.83
CA ALA A 354 -19.48 -11.11 -6.09
C ALA A 354 -19.75 -9.66 -5.65
N ALA A 355 -18.75 -8.93 -5.17
CA ALA A 355 -18.88 -7.51 -4.82
C ALA A 355 -19.25 -6.65 -6.04
N PHE A 356 -18.59 -6.87 -7.18
CA PHE A 356 -18.94 -6.20 -8.43
C PHE A 356 -20.38 -6.53 -8.90
N LEU A 357 -20.80 -7.79 -8.82
CA LEU A 357 -22.17 -8.18 -9.16
C LEU A 357 -23.20 -7.59 -8.19
N HIS A 358 -22.85 -7.46 -6.92
CA HIS A 358 -23.67 -6.75 -5.93
C HIS A 358 -23.81 -5.26 -6.26
N LEU A 359 -22.73 -4.60 -6.70
CA LEU A 359 -22.80 -3.23 -7.23
C LEU A 359 -23.76 -3.15 -8.42
N ARG A 360 -23.68 -4.08 -9.38
CA ARG A 360 -24.61 -4.10 -10.52
C ARG A 360 -26.06 -4.28 -10.10
N ASP A 361 -26.34 -5.15 -9.12
CA ASP A 361 -27.69 -5.30 -8.57
C ASP A 361 -28.20 -4.00 -7.93
N SER A 362 -27.38 -3.36 -7.11
CA SER A 362 -27.69 -2.07 -6.48
C SER A 362 -27.94 -0.95 -7.50
N VAL A 363 -27.14 -0.89 -8.57
CA VAL A 363 -27.31 0.07 -9.68
C VAL A 363 -28.64 -0.15 -10.39
N VAL A 364 -28.96 -1.41 -10.75
CA VAL A 364 -30.22 -1.74 -11.42
C VAL A 364 -31.40 -1.44 -10.51
N LEU A 365 -31.31 -1.76 -9.22
CA LEU A 365 -32.36 -1.46 -8.24
C LEU A 365 -32.60 0.04 -8.14
N ARG A 366 -31.57 0.84 -7.82
CA ARG A 366 -31.71 2.29 -7.58
C ARG A 366 -32.24 3.05 -8.79
N ARG A 367 -31.72 2.77 -9.98
CA ARG A 367 -32.23 3.42 -11.20
C ARG A 367 -33.67 3.00 -11.49
N SER A 368 -34.06 1.77 -11.14
CA SER A 368 -35.43 1.29 -11.33
C SER A 368 -36.37 1.92 -10.31
N GLU A 369 -35.98 2.06 -9.04
CA GLU A 369 -36.73 2.77 -8.00
C GLU A 369 -36.96 4.24 -8.39
N TYR A 370 -35.90 4.93 -8.84
CA TYR A 370 -35.99 6.31 -9.30
C TYR A 370 -36.92 6.48 -10.51
N ARG A 371 -36.83 5.57 -11.48
CA ARG A 371 -37.74 5.57 -12.64
C ARG A 371 -39.15 5.21 -12.22
N LEU A 372 -39.34 4.26 -11.31
CA LEU A 372 -40.64 3.84 -10.81
C LEU A 372 -41.35 4.99 -10.10
N GLU A 373 -40.63 5.77 -9.29
CA GLU A 373 -41.16 6.98 -8.66
C GLU A 373 -41.71 7.96 -9.71
N LYS A 374 -40.92 8.27 -10.74
CA LYS A 374 -41.33 9.18 -11.82
C LYS A 374 -42.50 8.63 -12.64
N VAL A 375 -42.45 7.35 -13.01
CA VAL A 375 -43.51 6.68 -13.77
C VAL A 375 -44.79 6.64 -12.96
N THR A 376 -44.71 6.35 -11.66
CA THR A 376 -45.87 6.33 -10.75
C THR A 376 -46.50 7.72 -10.67
N ALA A 377 -45.71 8.77 -10.45
CA ALA A 377 -46.20 10.15 -10.42
C ALA A 377 -46.83 10.55 -11.76
N ARG A 378 -46.18 10.24 -12.89
CA ARG A 378 -46.72 10.57 -14.22
C ARG A 378 -48.01 9.81 -14.53
N ARG A 379 -48.04 8.51 -14.20
CA ARG A 379 -49.19 7.62 -14.35
C ARG A 379 -50.38 8.12 -13.53
N HIS A 380 -50.14 8.60 -12.31
CA HIS A 380 -51.16 9.23 -11.46
C HIS A 380 -51.82 10.42 -12.15
N LEU A 381 -51.02 11.35 -12.70
CA LEU A 381 -51.53 12.52 -13.41
C LEU A 381 -52.30 12.15 -14.70
N VAL A 382 -51.78 11.19 -15.47
CA VAL A 382 -52.42 10.71 -16.71
C VAL A 382 -53.76 10.04 -16.41
N ALA A 383 -53.87 9.25 -15.34
CA ALA A 383 -55.14 8.66 -14.92
C ALA A 383 -56.21 9.71 -14.58
N GLY A 384 -55.82 10.82 -13.93
CA GLY A 384 -56.70 11.95 -13.67
C GLY A 384 -57.20 12.61 -14.96
N LEU A 385 -56.30 12.85 -15.92
CA LEU A 385 -56.67 13.39 -17.24
C LEU A 385 -57.61 12.45 -18.00
N MET A 386 -57.32 11.16 -18.04
CA MET A 386 -58.19 10.17 -18.70
C MET A 386 -59.60 10.17 -18.12
N THR A 387 -59.72 10.30 -16.80
CA THR A 387 -61.01 10.35 -16.11
C THR A 387 -61.84 11.57 -16.55
N ILE A 388 -61.19 12.72 -16.74
CA ILE A 388 -61.86 13.94 -17.23
C ILE A 388 -62.17 13.86 -18.72
N HIS A 389 -61.33 13.21 -19.53
CA HIS A 389 -61.61 13.04 -20.95
C HIS A 389 -62.86 12.19 -21.23
N LEU A 390 -63.35 11.40 -20.26
CA LEU A 390 -64.64 10.72 -20.36
C LEU A 390 -65.84 11.69 -20.39
N ASP A 391 -65.73 12.85 -19.74
CA ASP A 391 -66.78 13.89 -19.69
C ASP A 391 -66.16 15.29 -19.52
N ILE A 392 -65.56 15.78 -20.61
CA ILE A 392 -64.89 17.10 -20.64
C ILE A 392 -65.90 18.22 -20.40
N ASP A 393 -67.12 18.09 -20.92
CA ASP A 393 -68.14 19.12 -20.79
C ASP A 393 -68.55 19.31 -19.33
N ALA A 394 -68.68 18.21 -18.55
CA ALA A 394 -68.91 18.32 -17.11
C ALA A 394 -67.72 18.94 -16.38
N ALA A 395 -66.47 18.61 -16.76
CA ALA A 395 -65.29 19.23 -16.15
C ALA A 395 -65.24 20.75 -16.42
N VAL A 396 -65.51 21.17 -17.66
CA VAL A 396 -65.59 22.59 -18.03
C VAL A 396 -66.75 23.28 -17.31
N ALA A 397 -67.89 22.63 -17.15
CA ALA A 397 -69.03 23.17 -16.42
C ALA A 397 -68.71 23.39 -14.94
N VAL A 398 -68.03 22.45 -14.29
CA VAL A 398 -67.55 22.61 -12.91
C VAL A 398 -66.63 23.82 -12.81
N ILE A 399 -65.62 23.93 -13.69
CA ILE A 399 -64.65 25.03 -13.68
C ILE A 399 -65.33 26.39 -13.91
N ARG A 400 -66.26 26.47 -14.86
CA ARG A 400 -66.95 27.73 -15.21
C ARG A 400 -67.94 28.21 -14.16
N ASN A 401 -68.44 27.32 -13.30
CA ASN A 401 -69.43 27.63 -12.26
C ASN A 401 -68.79 27.87 -10.88
N SER A 402 -67.46 27.78 -10.76
CA SER A 402 -66.72 28.08 -9.54
C SER A 402 -66.25 29.52 -9.52
N ASP A 403 -66.34 30.19 -8.37
CA ASP A 403 -65.91 31.59 -8.20
C ASP A 403 -64.39 31.70 -7.97
N THR A 404 -63.77 30.61 -7.46
CA THR A 404 -62.33 30.54 -7.19
C THR A 404 -61.67 29.28 -7.74
N VAL A 405 -60.34 29.32 -7.90
CA VAL A 405 -59.53 28.14 -8.29
C VAL A 405 -59.66 27.01 -7.27
N ASP A 406 -59.73 27.35 -5.98
CA ASP A 406 -59.88 26.37 -4.90
C ASP A 406 -61.25 25.66 -4.96
N GLU A 407 -62.32 26.40 -5.26
CA GLU A 407 -63.64 25.82 -5.50
C GLU A 407 -63.67 24.93 -6.75
N ALA A 408 -63.04 25.38 -7.85
CA ALA A 408 -62.95 24.58 -9.07
C ALA A 408 -62.20 23.27 -8.83
N ARG A 409 -61.09 23.33 -8.08
CA ARG A 409 -60.32 22.15 -7.66
C ARG A 409 -61.19 21.20 -6.85
N GLN A 410 -61.84 21.67 -5.78
CA GLN A 410 -62.68 20.81 -4.93
C GLN A 410 -63.87 20.23 -5.72
N GLY A 411 -64.45 21.01 -6.63
CA GLY A 411 -65.52 20.56 -7.52
C GLY A 411 -65.07 19.43 -8.44
N LEU A 412 -63.89 19.56 -9.05
CA LEU A 412 -63.30 18.52 -9.90
C LEU A 412 -62.99 17.25 -9.11
N GLN A 413 -62.41 17.38 -7.91
CA GLN A 413 -62.15 16.24 -7.01
C GLN A 413 -63.44 15.49 -6.68
N ASN A 414 -64.48 16.21 -6.26
CA ASN A 414 -65.74 15.60 -5.85
C ASN A 414 -66.47 14.94 -7.03
N ARG A 415 -66.44 15.56 -8.21
CA ARG A 415 -67.17 15.07 -9.39
C ARG A 415 -66.49 13.87 -10.03
N PHE A 416 -65.17 13.90 -10.17
CA PHE A 416 -64.39 12.89 -10.89
C PHE A 416 -63.64 11.93 -9.98
N SER A 417 -63.76 12.08 -8.65
CA SER A 417 -63.05 11.27 -7.65
C SER A 417 -61.52 11.26 -7.85
N ILE A 418 -60.99 12.41 -8.26
CA ILE A 418 -59.55 12.65 -8.43
C ILE A 418 -59.00 13.41 -7.22
N ASP A 419 -57.70 13.37 -6.99
CA ASP A 419 -57.08 14.07 -5.87
C ASP A 419 -56.66 15.52 -6.20
N THR A 420 -56.06 16.20 -5.22
CA THR A 420 -55.55 17.57 -5.36
C THR A 420 -54.53 17.73 -6.48
N GLU A 421 -53.56 16.82 -6.57
CA GLU A 421 -52.48 16.92 -7.55
C GLU A 421 -53.02 16.72 -8.98
N GLN A 422 -53.90 15.75 -9.18
CA GLN A 422 -54.60 15.53 -10.44
C GLN A 422 -55.49 16.71 -10.82
N ALA A 423 -56.28 17.25 -9.88
CA ALA A 423 -57.17 18.38 -10.13
C ALA A 423 -56.39 19.66 -10.50
N ASP A 424 -55.28 19.94 -9.81
CA ASP A 424 -54.40 21.08 -10.16
C ASP A 424 -53.77 20.90 -11.54
N TYR A 425 -53.34 19.67 -11.87
CA TYR A 425 -52.78 19.36 -13.19
C TYR A 425 -53.80 19.57 -14.33
N VAL A 426 -55.07 19.21 -14.07
CA VAL A 426 -56.19 19.43 -15.00
C VAL A 426 -56.46 20.91 -15.19
N LEU A 427 -56.49 21.69 -14.10
CA LEU A 427 -56.71 23.15 -14.17
C LEU A 427 -55.59 23.85 -14.95
N ALA A 428 -54.38 23.30 -14.94
CA ALA A 428 -53.24 23.77 -15.72
C ALA A 428 -53.26 23.32 -17.21
N LEU A 429 -54.22 22.48 -17.60
CA LEU A 429 -54.29 21.93 -18.96
C LEU A 429 -54.60 23.03 -19.99
N GLN A 430 -53.82 23.06 -21.07
CA GLN A 430 -54.06 23.99 -22.17
C GLN A 430 -55.17 23.47 -23.09
N LEU A 431 -56.08 24.35 -23.55
CA LEU A 431 -57.20 23.98 -24.43
C LEU A 431 -56.80 23.19 -25.69
N ARG A 432 -55.58 23.42 -26.20
CA ARG A 432 -55.04 22.66 -27.34
C ARG A 432 -54.90 21.16 -27.08
N ARG A 433 -54.87 20.72 -25.82
CA ARG A 433 -54.76 19.31 -25.41
C ARG A 433 -56.10 18.57 -25.40
N LEU A 434 -57.19 19.23 -25.80
CA LEU A 434 -58.53 18.63 -25.83
C LEU A 434 -58.90 18.08 -27.21
N THR A 435 -57.97 18.04 -28.17
CA THR A 435 -58.26 17.48 -29.49
C THR A 435 -58.38 15.97 -29.44
N LYS A 436 -59.08 15.38 -30.42
CA LYS A 436 -59.17 13.91 -30.54
C LYS A 436 -57.79 13.24 -30.70
N LEU A 437 -56.82 13.93 -31.30
CA LEU A 437 -55.47 13.41 -31.46
C LEU A 437 -54.75 13.34 -30.11
N ASP A 438 -54.84 14.39 -29.29
CA ASP A 438 -54.24 14.39 -27.94
C ASP A 438 -54.84 13.30 -27.04
N VAL A 439 -56.13 12.99 -27.17
CA VAL A 439 -56.77 11.88 -26.42
C VAL A 439 -56.16 10.53 -26.82
N ILE A 440 -55.91 10.31 -28.11
CA ILE A 440 -55.25 9.09 -28.59
C ILE A 440 -53.80 9.02 -28.09
N GLU A 441 -53.07 10.15 -28.14
CA GLU A 441 -51.71 10.24 -27.60
C GLU A 441 -51.67 9.98 -26.10
N LEU A 442 -52.64 10.50 -25.34
CA LEU A 442 -52.75 10.29 -23.90
C LEU A 442 -53.06 8.82 -23.56
N GLN A 443 -53.95 8.17 -24.31
CA GLN A 443 -54.22 6.75 -24.14
C GLN A 443 -52.97 5.90 -24.41
N ALA A 444 -52.25 6.20 -25.49
CA ALA A 444 -50.99 5.53 -25.81
C ALA A 444 -49.91 5.79 -24.73
N GLU A 445 -49.85 7.00 -24.17
CA GLU A 445 -48.99 7.33 -23.04
C GLU A 445 -49.37 6.50 -21.80
N ALA A 446 -50.66 6.39 -21.48
CA ALA A 446 -51.15 5.61 -20.34
C ALA A 446 -50.77 4.13 -20.44
N GLU A 447 -51.01 3.50 -21.60
CA GLU A 447 -50.66 2.10 -21.84
C GLU A 447 -49.16 1.86 -21.72
N LYS A 448 -48.34 2.81 -22.22
CA LYS A 448 -46.89 2.74 -22.07
C LYS A 448 -46.46 2.86 -20.61
N LEU A 449 -47.04 3.80 -19.86
CA LEU A 449 -46.74 4.00 -18.44
C LEU A 449 -47.18 2.79 -17.60
N ASP A 450 -48.31 2.16 -17.91
CA ASP A 450 -48.76 0.92 -17.27
C ASP A 450 -47.78 -0.22 -17.50
N ALA A 451 -47.34 -0.42 -18.75
CA ALA A 451 -46.36 -1.45 -19.07
C ALA A 451 -45.00 -1.20 -18.37
N GLU A 452 -44.52 0.04 -18.39
CA GLU A 452 -43.26 0.43 -17.74
C GLU A 452 -43.37 0.32 -16.21
N PHE A 453 -44.50 0.69 -15.61
CA PHE A 453 -44.75 0.53 -14.17
C PHE A 453 -44.67 -0.93 -13.75
N LEU A 454 -45.29 -1.84 -14.51
CA LEU A 454 -45.26 -3.28 -14.23
C LEU A 454 -43.84 -3.85 -14.31
N GLU A 455 -43.10 -3.51 -15.37
CA GLU A 455 -41.70 -3.92 -15.54
C GLU A 455 -40.82 -3.41 -14.40
N LEU A 456 -40.90 -2.11 -14.07
CA LEU A 456 -40.10 -1.51 -13.00
C LEU A 456 -40.47 -2.07 -11.63
N THR A 457 -41.76 -2.32 -11.37
CA THR A 457 -42.22 -2.96 -10.13
C THR A 457 -41.65 -4.37 -9.99
N GLU A 458 -41.60 -5.14 -11.07
CA GLU A 458 -40.96 -6.44 -11.09
C GLU A 458 -39.46 -6.33 -10.80
N LEU A 459 -38.75 -5.39 -11.43
CA LEU A 459 -37.31 -5.20 -11.18
C LEU A 459 -37.00 -4.80 -9.73
N VAL A 460 -37.81 -3.94 -9.11
CA VAL A 460 -37.62 -3.54 -7.72
C VAL A 460 -37.87 -4.71 -6.77
N SER A 461 -38.93 -5.49 -7.00
CA SER A 461 -39.36 -6.55 -6.08
C SER A 461 -38.68 -7.91 -6.29
N ASN A 462 -38.12 -8.19 -7.48
CA ASN A 462 -37.62 -9.52 -7.84
C ASN A 462 -36.11 -9.52 -8.20
N PRO A 463 -35.24 -10.05 -7.32
CA PRO A 463 -33.80 -10.18 -7.61
C PRO A 463 -33.47 -11.03 -8.85
N ASP A 464 -34.29 -12.04 -9.19
CA ASP A 464 -34.05 -12.87 -10.38
C ASP A 464 -34.38 -12.14 -11.68
N ALA A 465 -35.35 -11.22 -11.65
CA ALA A 465 -35.62 -10.31 -12.77
C ALA A 465 -34.43 -9.37 -12.99
N ARG A 466 -33.89 -8.78 -11.91
CA ARG A 466 -32.66 -7.96 -12.00
C ARG A 466 -31.47 -8.77 -12.50
N ARG A 467 -31.28 -10.01 -12.03
CA ARG A 467 -30.23 -10.91 -12.51
C ARG A 467 -30.30 -11.14 -14.03
N THR A 468 -31.50 -11.22 -14.58
CA THR A 468 -31.71 -11.33 -16.03
C THR A 468 -31.28 -10.06 -16.77
N VAL A 469 -31.60 -8.88 -16.23
CA VAL A 469 -31.13 -7.59 -16.76
C VAL A 469 -29.61 -7.50 -16.67
N ILE A 470 -29.02 -7.84 -15.52
CA ILE A 470 -27.57 -7.81 -15.31
C ILE A 470 -26.86 -8.74 -16.29
N ASP A 471 -27.35 -9.97 -16.55
CA ASP A 471 -26.72 -10.84 -17.56
C ASP A 471 -26.74 -10.22 -18.97
N LYS A 472 -27.86 -9.59 -19.36
CA LYS A 472 -27.96 -8.87 -20.65
C LYS A 472 -26.96 -7.72 -20.71
N GLU A 473 -26.85 -6.93 -19.64
CA GLU A 473 -25.88 -5.84 -19.56
C GLU A 473 -24.44 -6.34 -19.61
N LEU A 474 -24.10 -7.42 -18.90
CA LEU A 474 -22.76 -8.02 -18.97
C LEU A 474 -22.43 -8.49 -20.39
N VAL A 475 -23.40 -9.02 -21.14
CA VAL A 475 -23.23 -9.38 -22.55
C VAL A 475 -22.94 -8.16 -23.41
N GLU A 476 -23.68 -7.07 -23.22
CA GLU A 476 -23.47 -5.82 -23.94
C GLU A 476 -22.12 -5.20 -23.60
N THR A 477 -21.77 -5.08 -22.31
CA THR A 477 -20.48 -4.54 -21.86
C THR A 477 -19.31 -5.37 -22.36
N ALA A 478 -19.43 -6.70 -22.44
CA ALA A 478 -18.39 -7.56 -22.98
C ALA A 478 -18.05 -7.25 -24.45
N LYS A 479 -18.95 -6.58 -25.20
CA LYS A 479 -18.67 -6.13 -26.58
C LYS A 479 -17.54 -5.09 -26.64
N LEU A 480 -17.33 -4.31 -25.57
CA LEU A 480 -16.24 -3.34 -25.47
C LEU A 480 -14.86 -4.01 -25.58
N PHE A 481 -14.76 -5.29 -25.25
CA PHE A 481 -13.50 -6.04 -25.20
C PHE A 481 -13.29 -6.97 -26.39
N LYS A 482 -14.06 -6.83 -27.48
CA LYS A 482 -13.97 -7.73 -28.65
C LYS A 482 -12.73 -7.52 -29.53
N GLY A 483 -12.11 -6.34 -29.47
CA GLY A 483 -10.96 -6.01 -30.31
C GLY A 483 -9.72 -6.86 -30.00
N PRO A 484 -8.83 -7.11 -30.98
CA PRO A 484 -7.63 -7.95 -30.82
C PRO A 484 -6.66 -7.43 -29.75
N GLU A 485 -6.70 -6.14 -29.43
CA GLU A 485 -5.93 -5.55 -28.34
C GLU A 485 -6.27 -6.13 -26.96
N PHE A 486 -7.41 -6.82 -26.84
CA PHE A 486 -7.85 -7.54 -25.65
C PHE A 486 -7.61 -9.05 -25.69
N ASP A 487 -6.94 -9.57 -26.71
CA ASP A 487 -6.40 -10.92 -26.66
C ASP A 487 -5.39 -11.05 -25.50
N ARG A 488 -5.23 -12.26 -24.97
CA ARG A 488 -4.28 -12.52 -23.88
C ARG A 488 -2.87 -12.21 -24.36
N ARG A 489 -2.16 -11.35 -23.62
CA ARG A 489 -0.79 -10.91 -23.92
C ARG A 489 0.22 -11.65 -23.06
N THR A 490 -0.10 -11.84 -21.79
CA THR A 490 0.78 -12.57 -20.88
C THR A 490 0.73 -14.06 -21.17
N VAL A 491 1.89 -14.64 -21.43
CA VAL A 491 2.07 -16.08 -21.61
C VAL A 491 2.00 -16.76 -20.26
N LEU A 492 1.22 -17.83 -20.15
CA LEU A 492 1.18 -18.70 -18.98
C LEU A 492 1.95 -19.98 -19.30
N ASP A 493 3.24 -20.00 -18.96
CA ASP A 493 4.10 -21.15 -19.20
C ASP A 493 4.16 -22.01 -17.94
N PHE A 494 3.19 -22.92 -17.81
CA PHE A 494 3.01 -23.75 -16.63
C PHE A 494 4.10 -24.80 -16.46
N ASP A 495 4.82 -25.15 -17.52
CA ASP A 495 5.87 -26.17 -17.52
C ASP A 495 7.27 -25.55 -17.33
N ALA A 496 7.43 -24.25 -17.57
CA ALA A 496 8.69 -23.56 -17.35
C ALA A 496 9.06 -23.49 -15.85
N THR A 497 10.36 -23.69 -15.61
CA THR A 497 10.97 -23.47 -14.30
C THR A 497 11.58 -22.07 -14.22
N PRO A 498 11.43 -21.37 -13.09
CA PRO A 498 12.17 -20.15 -12.81
C PRO A 498 13.67 -20.37 -13.01
N ILE A 499 14.35 -19.42 -13.65
CA ILE A 499 15.81 -19.42 -13.65
C ILE A 499 16.21 -18.95 -12.26
N THR A 500 16.57 -19.92 -11.43
CA THR A 500 17.14 -19.63 -10.14
C THR A 500 18.40 -18.78 -10.35
N SER A 501 18.38 -17.51 -9.93
CA SER A 501 19.52 -17.06 -9.12
C SER A 501 19.69 -18.15 -8.08
N LYS A 502 20.88 -18.78 -7.95
CA LYS A 502 21.16 -19.75 -6.87
C LYS A 502 20.33 -19.35 -5.66
N SER A 503 19.30 -20.13 -5.39
CA SER A 503 18.20 -19.73 -4.54
C SER A 503 18.78 -19.45 -3.17
N ASP A 504 18.54 -18.24 -2.70
CA ASP A 504 18.64 -17.83 -1.31
C ASP A 504 17.83 -18.86 -0.48
N GLU A 505 18.52 -19.86 0.08
CA GLU A 505 18.06 -20.59 1.27
C GLU A 505 18.43 -19.84 2.57
N ASP A 506 19.03 -18.65 2.47
CA ASP A 506 19.38 -17.81 3.62
C ASP A 506 18.95 -16.35 3.41
N GLY A 507 17.82 -15.96 4.01
CA GLY A 507 17.54 -14.58 4.43
C GLY A 507 17.74 -13.46 3.38
N PRO A 508 17.76 -12.18 3.79
CA PRO A 508 17.99 -11.07 2.89
C PRO A 508 19.42 -11.08 2.33
N ARG A 509 19.54 -11.20 0.99
CA ARG A 509 20.76 -11.12 0.15
C ARG A 509 21.89 -10.29 0.78
N GLU A 510 23.05 -10.92 1.00
CA GLU A 510 24.27 -10.26 1.43
C GLU A 510 24.67 -9.15 0.45
N ARG A 511 24.51 -7.90 0.89
CA ARG A 511 25.27 -6.77 0.35
C ARG A 511 26.74 -7.11 0.50
N LYS A 512 27.58 -6.91 -0.54
CA LYS A 512 29.05 -7.04 -0.42
C LYS A 512 29.51 -6.26 0.81
N VAL A 513 29.83 -6.98 1.88
CA VAL A 513 30.28 -6.40 3.15
C VAL A 513 31.71 -5.92 2.93
N ASN A 514 31.98 -4.66 3.27
CA ASN A 514 33.36 -4.22 3.32
C ASN A 514 34.04 -4.88 4.53
N ALA A 515 34.89 -5.88 4.28
CA ALA A 515 35.63 -6.58 5.33
C ALA A 515 36.61 -5.68 6.13
N ALA A 516 36.84 -4.44 5.66
CA ALA A 516 37.66 -3.45 6.37
C ALA A 516 36.90 -2.65 7.43
N TRP A 517 35.60 -2.90 7.66
CA TRP A 517 34.87 -2.21 8.72
C TRP A 517 35.48 -2.47 10.09
N ARG A 518 35.63 -1.40 10.84
CA ARG A 518 36.18 -1.35 12.19
C ARG A 518 35.23 -0.61 13.11
N LEU A 519 35.25 -0.94 14.40
CA LEU A 519 34.52 -0.23 15.45
C LEU A 519 35.52 0.35 16.45
N ASP A 520 35.43 1.65 16.71
CA ASP A 520 36.24 2.31 17.73
C ASP A 520 35.54 2.35 19.10
N ASP A 521 36.26 2.84 20.12
CA ASP A 521 35.80 2.94 21.50
C ASP A 521 34.76 4.04 21.74
N ARG A 522 34.48 4.87 20.72
CA ARG A 522 33.53 5.99 20.75
C ARG A 522 32.22 5.68 20.03
N GLY A 523 32.03 4.43 19.61
CA GLY A 523 30.82 3.97 18.94
C GLY A 523 30.76 4.41 17.49
N VAL A 524 31.91 4.55 16.81
CA VAL A 524 31.97 4.89 15.40
C VAL A 524 32.47 3.69 14.60
N LEU A 525 31.68 3.30 13.60
CA LEU A 525 32.05 2.35 12.57
C LEU A 525 32.79 3.11 11.47
N SER A 526 34.02 2.69 11.16
CA SER A 526 34.92 3.33 10.20
C SER A 526 35.70 2.28 9.41
N ASP A 527 36.24 2.61 8.23
CA ASP A 527 37.13 1.72 7.47
C ASP A 527 38.61 1.88 7.85
N SER A 528 38.93 2.86 8.70
CA SER A 528 40.31 3.28 8.99
C SER A 528 40.63 3.37 10.49
N ARG A 529 39.64 3.36 11.38
CA ARG A 529 39.82 3.54 12.83
C ARG A 529 39.10 2.47 13.63
N GLY A 530 39.73 1.99 14.70
CA GLY A 530 39.19 0.97 15.59
C GLY A 530 39.60 -0.46 15.23
N GLU A 531 38.95 -1.41 15.90
CA GLU A 531 39.19 -2.85 15.76
C GLU A 531 38.34 -3.45 14.66
N LEU A 532 38.88 -4.40 13.90
CA LEU A 532 38.18 -5.01 12.77
C LEU A 532 36.92 -5.76 13.24
N LEU A 533 35.77 -5.48 12.63
CA LEU A 533 34.58 -6.30 12.88
C LEU A 533 34.80 -7.76 12.47
N THR A 534 35.68 -8.03 11.50
CA THR A 534 36.02 -9.40 11.10
C THR A 534 36.85 -10.15 12.13
N SER A 535 37.44 -9.49 13.14
CA SER A 535 38.17 -10.18 14.21
C SER A 535 37.28 -10.63 15.37
N GLY A 536 35.98 -10.35 15.33
CA GLY A 536 35.09 -10.68 16.44
C GLY A 536 33.66 -10.17 16.29
N LEU A 537 33.02 -9.84 17.40
CA LEU A 537 31.67 -9.27 17.43
C LEU A 537 31.70 -7.84 17.97
N GLY A 538 31.24 -6.88 17.18
CA GLY A 538 31.14 -5.49 17.62
C GLY A 538 30.13 -5.35 18.74
N TRP A 539 30.44 -4.53 19.75
CA TRP A 539 29.55 -4.27 20.88
C TRP A 539 29.54 -2.79 21.25
N ALA A 540 28.44 -2.33 21.83
CA ALA A 540 28.27 -0.99 22.39
C ALA A 540 27.35 -1.04 23.61
N VAL A 541 27.67 -0.28 24.65
CA VAL A 541 26.93 -0.22 25.91
C VAL A 541 26.66 1.23 26.29
N TRP A 542 25.46 1.50 26.78
CA TRP A 542 25.03 2.80 27.25
C TRP A 542 24.87 2.82 28.78
N THR A 543 24.97 4.01 29.36
CA THR A 543 24.81 4.22 30.81
C THR A 543 23.41 3.85 31.31
N ASP A 544 22.40 3.86 30.44
CA ASP A 544 21.01 3.48 30.73
C ASP A 544 20.76 1.96 30.74
N GLY A 545 21.80 1.14 30.53
CA GLY A 545 21.69 -0.32 30.55
C GLY A 545 21.38 -0.95 29.18
N ARG A 546 21.28 -0.16 28.10
CA ARG A 546 21.21 -0.71 26.74
C ARG A 546 22.54 -1.34 26.33
N VAL A 547 22.45 -2.42 25.56
CA VAL A 547 23.56 -3.08 24.89
C VAL A 547 23.20 -3.34 23.43
N LYS A 548 24.16 -3.19 22.53
CA LYS A 548 24.05 -3.57 21.13
C LYS A 548 25.21 -4.50 20.80
N PHE A 549 24.91 -5.62 20.15
CA PHE A 549 25.90 -6.42 19.43
C PHE A 549 25.69 -6.24 17.93
N THR A 550 26.76 -6.22 17.14
CA THR A 550 26.68 -6.03 15.69
C THR A 550 27.78 -6.78 14.96
N ASN A 551 27.41 -7.37 13.82
CA ASN A 551 28.32 -7.94 12.83
C ASN A 551 28.55 -6.99 11.64
N GLY A 552 28.06 -5.74 11.73
CA GLY A 552 28.12 -4.79 10.62
C GLY A 552 27.04 -4.98 9.55
N ALA A 553 26.02 -5.81 9.79
CA ALA A 553 24.91 -5.99 8.86
C ALA A 553 24.24 -4.65 8.48
N GLY A 554 24.02 -4.45 7.19
CA GLY A 554 23.41 -3.23 6.65
C GLY A 554 24.38 -2.07 6.44
N LEU A 555 25.66 -2.19 6.82
CA LEU A 555 26.67 -1.17 6.50
C LEU A 555 26.93 -1.08 4.99
N PRO A 556 27.15 0.14 4.45
CA PRO A 556 27.42 0.34 3.03
C PRO A 556 28.84 -0.15 2.67
N TYR A 557 29.08 -0.36 1.37
CA TYR A 557 30.40 -0.76 0.85
C TYR A 557 31.44 0.39 0.92
N LYS A 558 31.03 1.63 0.63
CA LYS A 558 31.82 2.85 0.81
C LYS A 558 30.93 3.99 1.28
N ILE A 559 31.54 4.90 2.07
CA ILE A 559 31.14 6.27 2.49
C ILE A 559 30.97 6.42 4.01
N ARG A 560 31.92 7.18 4.59
CA ARG A 560 31.99 7.90 5.89
C ARG A 560 31.76 7.10 7.18
N ASP A 561 32.31 7.65 8.25
CA ASP A 561 32.07 7.21 9.62
C ASP A 561 30.57 7.11 9.91
N VAL A 562 30.12 5.95 10.42
CA VAL A 562 28.72 5.68 10.76
C VAL A 562 28.64 5.44 12.26
N PRO A 563 27.74 6.10 13.01
CA PRO A 563 27.57 5.78 14.42
C PRO A 563 27.06 4.34 14.58
N VAL A 564 27.48 3.68 15.65
CA VAL A 564 27.13 2.28 15.94
C VAL A 564 25.62 2.09 16.17
N ALA A 565 24.88 3.17 16.45
CA ALA A 565 23.43 3.23 16.52
C ALA A 565 22.94 4.60 16.02
N PRO A 566 21.66 4.73 15.60
CA PRO A 566 21.07 6.04 15.28
C PRO A 566 21.19 7.08 16.41
N ASP A 567 21.10 6.65 17.68
CA ASP A 567 21.35 7.48 18.85
C ASP A 567 22.48 6.89 19.72
N ILE A 568 23.56 7.66 19.87
CA ILE A 568 24.73 7.32 20.70
C ILE A 568 24.79 8.17 21.99
N THR A 569 23.74 8.93 22.29
CA THR A 569 23.67 9.73 23.52
C THR A 569 23.75 8.82 24.75
N GLY A 570 24.69 9.09 25.66
CA GLY A 570 24.91 8.26 26.83
C GLY A 570 25.65 6.94 26.56
N LEU A 571 26.28 6.79 25.39
CA LEU A 571 27.19 5.68 25.11
C LEU A 571 28.33 5.70 26.14
N LEU A 572 28.51 4.58 26.84
CA LEU A 572 29.58 4.38 27.82
C LEU A 572 30.87 3.92 27.14
N GLN A 573 30.77 2.86 26.34
CA GLN A 573 31.91 2.24 25.65
C GLN A 573 31.45 1.31 24.53
N SER A 574 32.32 1.09 23.55
CA SER A 574 32.19 0.10 22.48
C SER A 574 33.52 -0.56 22.14
N GLY A 575 33.49 -1.62 21.34
CA GLY A 575 34.69 -2.29 20.82
C GLY A 575 34.35 -3.59 20.10
N VAL A 576 35.33 -4.47 19.91
CA VAL A 576 35.11 -5.79 19.30
C VAL A 576 35.48 -6.89 20.30
N LEU A 577 34.55 -7.81 20.56
CA LEU A 577 34.80 -8.99 21.39
C LEU A 577 35.43 -10.09 20.55
N ALA A 578 36.53 -10.68 21.04
CA ALA A 578 37.08 -11.89 20.46
C ALA A 578 36.08 -13.07 20.55
N PRO A 579 36.11 -14.04 19.62
CA PRO A 579 35.28 -15.23 19.69
C PRO A 579 35.42 -15.95 21.04
N GLY A 580 34.29 -16.34 21.65
CA GLY A 580 34.26 -16.99 22.96
C GLY A 580 34.33 -16.03 24.16
N SER A 581 34.57 -14.73 23.95
CA SER A 581 34.54 -13.73 25.01
C SER A 581 33.11 -13.37 25.43
N HIS A 582 32.95 -13.04 26.71
CA HIS A 582 31.69 -12.55 27.29
C HIS A 582 31.77 -11.03 27.53
N LEU A 583 30.63 -10.42 27.85
CA LEU A 583 30.58 -9.01 28.26
C LEU A 583 29.97 -8.90 29.66
N ALA A 584 30.65 -8.23 30.58
CA ALA A 584 30.10 -7.89 31.89
C ALA A 584 29.66 -6.42 31.95
N LEU A 585 28.40 -6.21 32.33
CA LEU A 585 27.83 -4.89 32.61
C LEU A 585 27.79 -4.68 34.13
N VAL A 586 28.52 -3.69 34.64
CA VAL A 586 28.59 -3.38 36.07
C VAL A 586 27.78 -2.12 36.36
N THR A 587 26.81 -2.21 37.26
CA THR A 587 25.98 -1.06 37.64
C THR A 587 26.56 -0.33 38.85
N ARG A 588 26.24 0.95 38.96
CA ARG A 588 26.60 1.81 40.09
C ARG A 588 26.13 1.22 41.42
N ARG A 589 25.00 0.50 41.44
CA ARG A 589 24.45 -0.18 42.64
C ARG A 589 25.00 -1.58 42.90
N GLY A 590 26.19 -1.90 42.40
CA GLY A 590 26.91 -3.10 42.82
C GLY A 590 26.34 -4.40 42.24
N LYS A 591 25.63 -4.31 41.11
CA LYS A 591 25.20 -5.47 40.33
C LYS A 591 26.14 -5.70 39.16
N VAL A 592 26.25 -6.95 38.74
CA VAL A 592 26.92 -7.33 37.49
C VAL A 592 26.02 -8.25 36.68
N LEU A 593 25.99 -8.06 35.37
CA LEU A 593 25.38 -8.98 34.42
C LEU A 593 26.44 -9.45 33.44
N ARG A 594 26.80 -10.74 33.49
CA ARG A 594 27.67 -11.40 32.51
C ARG A 594 26.81 -11.99 31.40
N ILE A 595 26.93 -11.41 30.21
CA ILE A 595 26.19 -11.79 29.01
C ILE A 595 27.13 -12.61 28.12
N ASP A 596 26.65 -13.78 27.70
CA ASP A 596 27.19 -14.48 26.53
C ASP A 596 26.59 -13.81 25.28
N PRO A 597 27.41 -13.20 24.39
CA PRO A 597 26.90 -12.51 23.21
C PRO A 597 26.09 -13.42 22.29
N SER A 598 26.31 -14.74 22.30
CA SER A 598 25.53 -15.70 21.50
C SER A 598 24.06 -15.75 21.90
N ALA A 599 23.71 -15.31 23.12
CA ALA A 599 22.34 -15.22 23.60
C ALA A 599 21.59 -13.95 23.16
N VAL A 600 22.24 -13.05 22.39
CA VAL A 600 21.66 -11.79 21.91
C VAL A 600 21.86 -11.66 20.40
N ASN A 601 20.76 -11.63 19.65
CA ASN A 601 20.82 -11.45 18.20
C ASN A 601 21.54 -10.15 17.83
N PRO A 602 22.60 -10.20 16.99
CA PRO A 602 23.25 -9.02 16.48
C PRO A 602 22.28 -8.14 15.69
N GLN A 603 22.43 -6.83 15.82
CA GLN A 603 21.63 -5.83 15.14
C GLN A 603 22.44 -5.13 14.04
N GLY A 604 21.77 -4.80 12.94
CA GLY A 604 22.36 -3.99 11.87
C GLY A 604 22.52 -2.51 12.24
N ALA A 605 23.07 -1.71 11.33
CA ALA A 605 23.37 -0.29 11.55
C ALA A 605 22.18 0.53 12.09
N ALA A 606 20.96 0.26 11.64
CA ALA A 606 19.75 0.98 12.07
C ALA A 606 19.22 0.63 13.49
N GLY A 607 19.77 -0.41 14.15
CA GLY A 607 19.31 -0.81 15.49
C GLY A 607 19.83 0.11 16.61
N ASN A 608 18.98 0.46 17.59
CA ASN A 608 19.34 1.30 18.74
C ASN A 608 19.84 0.53 19.99
N GLY A 609 20.18 -0.76 19.83
CA GLY A 609 20.44 -1.64 20.95
C GLY A 609 19.17 -2.27 21.53
N VAL A 610 19.36 -3.09 22.56
CA VAL A 610 18.31 -3.75 23.33
C VAL A 610 18.60 -3.60 24.82
N ALA A 611 17.61 -3.84 25.68
CA ALA A 611 17.84 -3.87 27.12
C ALA A 611 18.91 -4.93 27.48
N GLY A 612 20.03 -4.47 28.04
CA GLY A 612 21.15 -5.28 28.50
C GLY A 612 21.00 -5.63 29.97
N VAL A 613 21.17 -4.65 30.87
CA VAL A 613 20.93 -4.80 32.31
C VAL A 613 19.78 -3.90 32.75
N LYS A 614 18.89 -4.41 33.59
CA LYS A 614 17.81 -3.63 34.19
C LYS A 614 18.34 -2.88 35.42
N LEU A 615 18.31 -1.55 35.35
CA LEU A 615 18.68 -0.67 36.45
C LEU A 615 17.57 -0.65 37.53
N ALA A 616 17.93 -0.25 38.75
CA ALA A 616 17.02 -0.20 39.88
C ALA A 616 15.84 0.76 39.61
N ALA A 617 14.61 0.23 39.64
CA ALA A 617 13.41 1.02 39.41
C ALA A 617 13.24 2.09 40.51
N GLY A 618 13.06 3.35 40.11
CA GLY A 618 12.89 4.48 41.03
C GLY A 618 14.19 5.09 41.56
N ASP A 619 15.36 4.66 41.07
CA ASP A 619 16.66 5.23 41.43
C ASP A 619 17.33 5.86 40.18
N PRO A 620 17.21 7.19 39.99
CA PRO A 620 17.75 7.86 38.80
C PRO A 620 19.28 7.89 38.76
N GLU A 621 19.96 7.54 39.87
CA GLU A 621 21.41 7.52 39.96
C GLU A 621 22.00 6.14 39.57
N ASP A 622 21.19 5.08 39.52
CA ASP A 622 21.69 3.76 39.07
C ASP A 622 21.94 3.80 37.56
N THR A 623 23.17 3.51 37.18
CA THR A 623 23.66 3.56 35.80
C THR A 623 24.68 2.45 35.59
N VAL A 624 24.94 2.08 34.34
CA VAL A 624 26.10 1.24 34.02
C VAL A 624 27.36 2.10 34.11
N ILE A 625 28.31 1.68 34.93
CA ILE A 625 29.58 2.39 35.16
C ILE A 625 30.77 1.74 34.46
N ALA A 626 30.64 0.46 34.06
CA ALA A 626 31.68 -0.24 33.33
C ALA A 626 31.07 -1.33 32.42
N ALA A 627 31.62 -1.46 31.22
CA ALA A 627 31.41 -2.57 30.30
C ALA A 627 32.76 -3.27 30.10
N LEU A 628 32.86 -4.53 30.52
CA LEU A 628 34.12 -5.26 30.60
C LEU A 628 34.10 -6.46 29.66
N PRO A 629 34.90 -6.47 28.59
CA PRO A 629 35.21 -7.66 27.82
C PRO A 629 35.85 -8.73 28.71
N LEU A 630 35.34 -9.96 28.66
CA LEU A 630 35.84 -11.07 29.46
C LEU A 630 36.33 -12.18 28.55
N THR A 631 37.62 -12.54 28.60
CA THR A 631 38.16 -13.65 27.79
C THR A 631 37.65 -15.00 28.25
N CYS A 632 37.16 -15.10 29.50
CA CYS A 632 36.70 -16.31 30.16
C CYS A 632 37.81 -17.33 30.42
N ASP A 633 39.07 -16.89 30.38
CA ASP A 633 40.22 -17.71 30.74
C ASP A 633 40.30 -17.98 32.25
N ASN A 634 41.00 -19.06 32.60
CA ASN A 634 41.23 -19.39 34.01
C ASN A 634 42.08 -18.31 34.70
N GLY A 635 41.61 -17.82 35.85
CA GLY A 635 42.29 -16.77 36.60
C GLY A 635 41.84 -15.34 36.26
N GLU A 636 40.96 -15.16 35.27
CA GLU A 636 40.39 -13.86 34.96
C GLU A 636 39.52 -13.35 36.13
N ALA A 637 39.75 -12.11 36.54
CA ALA A 637 39.04 -11.50 37.65
C ALA A 637 38.65 -10.05 37.38
N ILE A 638 37.64 -9.57 38.11
CA ILE A 638 37.19 -8.18 38.09
C ILE A 638 37.48 -7.54 39.44
N LEU A 639 38.23 -6.44 39.43
CA LEU A 639 38.35 -5.52 40.56
C LEU A 639 37.19 -4.54 40.50
N SER A 640 36.49 -4.40 41.62
CA SER A 640 35.41 -3.43 41.82
C SER A 640 35.80 -2.51 42.96
N ILE A 641 35.70 -1.20 42.73
CA ILE A 641 36.05 -0.17 43.72
C ILE A 641 34.82 0.69 43.94
N SER A 642 34.52 0.95 45.21
CA SER A 642 33.47 1.82 45.68
C SER A 642 34.04 3.03 46.40
N GLU A 643 33.16 3.84 46.97
CA GLU A 643 33.54 5.02 47.75
C GLU A 643 34.46 4.70 48.94
N LYS A 644 34.37 3.49 49.50
CA LYS A 644 35.04 3.13 50.78
C LYS A 644 35.62 1.71 50.80
N GLY A 645 35.49 0.94 49.73
CA GLY A 645 35.94 -0.43 49.67
C GLY A 645 36.30 -0.89 48.27
N TRP A 646 36.89 -2.07 48.20
CA TRP A 646 37.24 -2.71 46.94
C TRP A 646 37.13 -4.22 47.04
N LYS A 647 36.97 -4.91 45.92
CA LYS A 647 36.91 -6.37 45.87
C LYS A 647 37.35 -6.91 44.52
N VAL A 648 38.15 -7.98 44.55
CA VAL A 648 38.46 -8.80 43.39
C VAL A 648 37.54 -10.02 43.39
N THR A 649 36.78 -10.20 42.31
CA THR A 649 35.88 -11.34 42.11
C THR A 649 36.30 -12.09 40.86
N GLU A 650 36.46 -13.40 40.95
CA GLU A 650 36.81 -14.22 39.79
C GLU A 650 35.63 -14.26 38.81
N VAL A 651 35.91 -14.13 37.51
CA VAL A 651 34.88 -14.14 36.47
C VAL A 651 34.07 -15.43 36.49
N ALA A 652 34.70 -16.56 36.83
CA ALA A 652 34.06 -17.86 36.98
C ALA A 652 32.95 -17.90 38.05
N ASP A 653 33.02 -17.06 39.10
CA ASP A 653 31.98 -16.99 40.14
C ASP A 653 30.79 -16.11 39.73
N ILE A 654 30.90 -15.38 38.61
CA ILE A 654 29.82 -14.58 38.03
C ILE A 654 29.05 -15.47 37.04
N PRO A 655 27.81 -15.87 37.36
CA PRO A 655 27.03 -16.73 36.47
C PRO A 655 26.68 -15.99 35.19
N VAL A 656 26.77 -16.71 34.07
CA VAL A 656 26.25 -16.25 32.78
C VAL A 656 24.73 -16.18 32.85
N LYS A 657 24.16 -15.07 32.39
CA LYS A 657 22.73 -14.83 32.32
C LYS A 657 22.38 -14.21 30.96
N GLY A 658 21.11 -14.30 30.58
CA GLY A 658 20.61 -13.60 29.39
C GLY A 658 20.55 -12.08 29.58
N ARG A 659 20.02 -11.37 28.59
CA ARG A 659 19.82 -9.90 28.63
C ARG A 659 18.53 -9.49 29.36
N GLY A 660 18.42 -8.22 29.74
CA GLY A 660 17.23 -7.60 30.34
C GLY A 660 17.01 -7.92 31.83
N GLY A 661 17.87 -8.72 32.45
CA GLY A 661 17.82 -9.02 33.87
C GLY A 661 18.51 -7.94 34.73
N ALA A 662 18.22 -7.92 36.03
CA ALA A 662 18.85 -6.99 36.98
C ALA A 662 20.29 -7.37 37.38
N GLY A 663 20.87 -8.39 36.76
CA GLY A 663 22.17 -8.95 37.15
C GLY A 663 22.15 -9.67 38.49
N VAL A 664 23.34 -10.05 38.97
CA VAL A 664 23.56 -10.63 40.30
C VAL A 664 24.29 -9.66 41.20
N GLY A 665 24.17 -9.86 42.52
CA GLY A 665 25.01 -9.12 43.48
C GLY A 665 26.49 -9.37 43.20
N PHE A 666 27.21 -8.28 42.98
CA PHE A 666 28.62 -8.28 42.59
C PHE A 666 29.49 -7.63 43.65
N HIS A 667 29.05 -6.51 44.21
CA HIS A 667 29.75 -5.80 45.28
C HIS A 667 28.80 -5.47 46.42
N PRO A 668 28.89 -6.17 47.57
CA PRO A 668 28.15 -5.79 48.77
C PRO A 668 28.71 -4.49 49.35
N PHE A 669 27.87 -3.46 49.46
CA PHE A 669 28.26 -2.18 50.05
C PHE A 669 28.38 -2.27 51.57
N ALA A 670 29.40 -1.62 52.14
CA ALA A 670 29.50 -1.42 53.58
C ALA A 670 28.52 -0.35 54.06
N ARG A 671 28.36 -0.21 55.39
CA ARG A 671 27.46 0.80 55.97
C ARG A 671 27.92 2.22 55.58
N GLY A 672 27.03 2.97 54.92
CA GLY A 672 27.30 4.34 54.48
C GLY A 672 28.09 4.43 53.16
N GLU A 673 28.08 3.36 52.38
CA GLU A 673 28.58 3.25 51.01
C GLU A 673 27.38 2.92 50.12
N THR A 674 27.25 3.58 48.97
CA THR A 674 26.04 3.43 48.15
C THR A 674 26.32 3.25 46.67
N ALA A 675 27.56 3.49 46.24
CA ALA A 675 27.92 3.46 44.83
C ALA A 675 29.28 2.80 44.59
N LEU A 676 29.35 2.02 43.52
CA LEU A 676 30.60 1.68 42.87
C LEU A 676 31.11 2.91 42.09
N VAL A 677 32.42 3.09 42.11
CA VAL A 677 33.14 4.17 41.43
C VAL A 677 33.77 3.65 40.13
N SER A 678 34.35 2.44 40.17
CA SER A 678 34.95 1.82 38.99
C SER A 678 34.92 0.31 39.06
N ALA A 679 35.04 -0.32 37.91
CA ALA A 679 35.34 -1.74 37.80
C ALA A 679 36.31 -1.97 36.64
N THR A 680 37.27 -2.86 36.82
CA THR A 680 38.28 -3.22 35.82
C THR A 680 38.48 -4.72 35.80
N VAL A 681 38.79 -5.28 34.63
CA VAL A 681 39.06 -6.71 34.44
C VAL A 681 40.56 -6.93 34.23
N SER A 682 41.05 -8.09 34.66
CA SER A 682 42.40 -8.57 34.36
C SER A 682 42.37 -10.07 34.06
N ALA A 683 42.95 -10.47 32.92
CA ALA A 683 43.05 -11.86 32.48
C ALA A 683 43.89 -12.74 33.43
N THR A 684 44.86 -12.14 34.11
CA THR A 684 45.83 -12.79 35.01
C THR A 684 45.55 -12.53 36.49
N GLY A 685 44.43 -11.85 36.80
CA GLY A 685 44.07 -11.42 38.14
C GLY A 685 44.80 -10.14 38.57
N PHE A 686 44.85 -9.89 39.88
CA PHE A 686 45.34 -8.62 40.44
C PHE A 686 46.45 -8.83 41.46
N VAL A 687 47.32 -7.84 41.59
CA VAL A 687 48.37 -7.75 42.61
C VAL A 687 48.22 -6.47 43.42
N ARG A 688 48.74 -6.50 44.64
CA ARG A 688 48.91 -5.32 45.50
C ARG A 688 50.38 -5.25 45.88
N GLY A 689 51.12 -4.35 45.24
CA GLY A 689 52.58 -4.41 45.24
C GLY A 689 53.08 -5.68 44.53
N LYS A 690 53.87 -6.52 45.21
CA LYS A 690 54.37 -7.80 44.67
C LYS A 690 53.56 -9.03 45.07
N ARG A 691 52.41 -8.85 45.73
CA ARG A 691 51.60 -9.96 46.27
C ARG A 691 50.32 -10.12 45.48
N THR A 692 50.01 -11.34 45.06
CA THR A 692 48.74 -11.69 44.43
C THR A 692 47.57 -11.42 45.37
N VAL A 693 46.54 -10.77 44.84
CA VAL A 693 45.28 -10.54 45.52
C VAL A 693 44.36 -11.72 45.23
N ARG A 694 43.95 -12.42 46.28
CA ARG A 694 43.04 -13.56 46.17
C ARG A 694 41.65 -13.07 45.76
N ALA A 695 41.09 -13.66 44.70
CA ALA A 695 39.71 -13.44 44.32
C ALA A 695 38.74 -14.05 45.36
N GLU A 696 37.66 -13.34 45.65
CA GLU A 696 36.64 -13.74 46.61
C GLU A 696 35.32 -14.03 45.90
N LYS A 697 34.46 -14.84 46.54
CA LYS A 697 33.10 -15.08 46.01
C LYS A 697 32.32 -13.76 45.93
N ARG A 698 31.48 -13.60 44.92
CA ARG A 698 30.65 -12.41 44.63
C ARG A 698 29.78 -11.97 45.81
N ALA A 699 29.32 -12.92 46.63
CA ALA A 699 28.47 -12.65 47.80
C ALA A 699 29.28 -12.21 49.03
N LYS A 700 30.61 -12.34 49.02
CA LYS A 700 31.48 -11.95 50.13
C LYS A 700 31.62 -10.42 50.18
N ALA A 701 31.72 -9.91 51.41
CA ALA A 701 31.92 -8.49 51.71
C ALA A 701 33.19 -7.94 51.04
N SER A 702 33.17 -6.64 50.72
CA SER A 702 34.32 -5.90 50.20
C SER A 702 35.37 -5.64 51.29
N VAL A 703 36.59 -5.33 50.85
CA VAL A 703 37.70 -4.94 51.71
C VAL A 703 37.67 -3.43 51.89
N LYS A 704 37.74 -2.95 53.13
CA LYS A 704 37.77 -1.51 53.43
C LYS A 704 39.06 -0.85 52.92
N GLY A 705 38.94 0.32 52.29
CA GLY A 705 40.06 1.09 51.75
C GLY A 705 39.82 1.52 50.30
N SER A 706 40.72 2.34 49.74
CA SER A 706 40.55 2.89 48.39
C SER A 706 40.78 1.87 47.27
N GLY A 707 41.57 0.81 47.50
CA GLY A 707 41.90 -0.19 46.48
C GLY A 707 42.74 0.33 45.30
N GLY A 708 43.15 1.60 45.32
CA GLY A 708 43.90 2.22 44.22
C GLY A 708 45.35 1.71 44.06
N ASP A 709 45.85 0.94 45.02
CA ASP A 709 47.14 0.24 44.97
C ASP A 709 47.02 -1.21 44.49
N VAL A 710 45.83 -1.62 44.03
CA VAL A 710 45.58 -2.92 43.41
C VAL A 710 45.60 -2.76 41.89
N THR A 711 46.55 -3.42 41.23
CA THR A 711 46.78 -3.33 39.79
C THR A 711 46.65 -4.68 39.12
N PRO A 712 46.37 -4.76 37.81
CA PRO A 712 46.45 -6.01 37.06
C PRO A 712 47.81 -6.69 37.29
N ALA A 713 47.81 -8.02 37.40
CA ALA A 713 49.04 -8.80 37.40
C ALA A 713 49.65 -8.76 35.99
N GLU A 714 50.96 -8.54 35.87
CA GLU A 714 51.67 -8.63 34.57
C GLU A 714 51.75 -10.07 34.05
#